data_AF-A0A8B8IVR8-F1
#
_entry.id   AF-A0A8B8IVR8-F1
#
_cell.length_a   1.000
_cell.length_b   1.000
_cell.length_c   1.000
_cell.angle_alpha   90.00
_cell.angle_beta   90.00
_cell.angle_gamma   90.00
#
_symmetry.space_group_name_H-M   'P 1'
#
loop_
_entity.id
_entity.type
_entity.pdbx_description
1 polymer ?
#
loop_
_entity_poly.entity_id
_entity_poly.type
_entity_poly.pdbx_seq_one_letter_code
_entity_poly.pdbx_strand_id
1 'polypeptide(L)'
;CQAPATLRGALLTELEAHELTCNGPTTSIIAECSAEPRCPPPCRCSPDGTVDCREKLLTELPSTIPHRATEIRLEQNEITEVGAGAFSSVKRVARIDLSNNKIVKLAADAFNGLTHLTSLVLYGNKIKDLPSGIFHGLTSLQLLLLNSNEISCVRKDTFRDLQSLKLLSLYDNNIRSIPNGTFDSLSGIQTLHLGRNPFACDCSLRWLAAYLRKNPIETSGAKCDTPKRMNRKRIDALREENFKCKPGEETAESCGDEPPCPEVCACSRAAQGRGVRVACARAALADLPRDLPLTTHALIMPDNNLGQIKSDGLFGRLPDLTKLDFRNNVINPFCRSLSGNPLHCTCHISWVSGWLRARRLATGATCAHPPPLRGAELQHLELADFKCTPEDSGCLPAEYCPAGCACAGTVVRCARARLAALPPRLPPHTTELYLESNEITSISSEQIRHLTQLTRLDISNNKISVLSNNTFEGLTKLSTLIVSYNRLRCVQRDALKGLTQLRVLSLHGNNISMLADGVFRDLESISHVALGSNPLYCDCSARWLSEWVKVAGEYVEAGIARCADPPPMRDKLVLSTSSSAFVCKDEPPADVIAKCDRCYRNPCLHGGACAASAGGGYTCACARGFHGDTCQHQIDACYGSPCAHGACQLLEEGRFHCSCHAGYTGVRCEVNIDDCLAHRCQNNATCVDHLEGYTCKCAPGFM
;
A
#
# COMPACT_ATOMS: atom_id res chain seq x y z
N CYS A 1 40.89 -0.08 12.95
CA CYS A 1 41.42 -0.49 11.63
C CYS A 1 41.44 -2.01 11.53
N GLN A 2 41.14 -2.59 10.36
CA GLN A 2 41.08 -4.05 10.17
C GLN A 2 42.31 -4.60 9.42
N ALA A 3 43.01 -3.71 8.71
CA ALA A 3 44.30 -3.88 8.04
C ALA A 3 45.00 -2.49 7.97
N PRO A 4 46.32 -2.40 7.70
CA PRO A 4 47.32 -3.47 7.66
C PRO A 4 47.45 -4.17 9.01
N ALA A 5 48.13 -5.33 9.04
CA ALA A 5 48.25 -6.14 10.26
C ALA A 5 48.81 -5.35 11.46
N THR A 6 49.68 -4.38 11.21
CA THR A 6 50.26 -3.48 12.21
C THR A 6 49.26 -2.57 12.90
N LEU A 7 48.12 -2.26 12.26
CA LEU A 7 47.09 -1.35 12.78
C LEU A 7 45.78 -2.09 13.12
N ARG A 8 45.77 -3.43 13.06
CA ARG A 8 44.55 -4.21 13.25
C ARG A 8 44.06 -4.11 14.70
N GLY A 9 42.85 -3.57 14.89
CA GLY A 9 42.23 -3.33 16.20
C GLY A 9 42.36 -1.89 16.71
N ALA A 10 43.23 -1.06 16.11
CA ALA A 10 43.41 0.32 16.56
C ALA A 10 42.17 1.19 16.27
N LEU A 11 41.83 2.12 17.17
CA LEU A 11 40.77 3.09 16.95
C LEU A 11 41.28 4.22 16.05
N LEU A 12 40.47 4.63 15.07
CA LEU A 12 40.88 5.62 14.06
C LEU A 12 41.20 6.99 14.67
N THR A 13 40.57 7.32 15.80
CA THR A 13 40.77 8.56 16.56
C THR A 13 42.09 8.60 17.34
N GLU A 14 42.76 7.46 17.47
CA GLU A 14 43.99 7.30 18.25
C GLU A 14 45.23 7.18 17.36
N LEU A 15 45.05 7.20 16.03
CA LEU A 15 46.13 7.08 15.06
C LEU A 15 46.61 8.44 14.57
N GLU A 16 47.92 8.62 14.47
CA GLU A 16 48.51 9.81 13.89
C GLU A 16 48.69 9.68 12.38
N ALA A 17 48.66 10.81 11.66
CA ALA A 17 48.68 10.83 10.20
C ALA A 17 49.91 10.12 9.58
N HIS A 18 51.04 10.11 10.29
CA HIS A 18 52.27 9.48 9.83
C HIS A 18 52.26 7.93 9.95
N GLU A 19 51.31 7.36 10.69
CA GLU A 19 51.14 5.91 10.83
C GLU A 19 50.35 5.29 9.65
N LEU A 20 49.67 6.12 8.86
CA LEU A 20 48.89 5.73 7.68
C LEU A 20 49.72 5.86 6.39
N THR A 21 50.83 5.11 6.29
CA THR A 21 51.74 5.13 5.13
C THR A 21 51.54 3.94 4.20
N CYS A 22 51.51 4.19 2.89
CA CYS A 22 51.40 3.16 1.85
C CYS A 22 52.78 2.61 1.51
N ASN A 23 53.18 1.48 2.10
CA ASN A 23 54.45 0.82 1.79
C ASN A 23 54.21 -0.44 0.92
N GLY A 24 54.25 -0.27 -0.40
CA GLY A 24 54.16 -1.35 -1.38
C GLY A 24 54.39 -0.84 -2.81
N PRO A 25 54.84 -1.68 -3.76
CA PRO A 25 55.05 -1.26 -5.13
C PRO A 25 53.72 -0.78 -5.71
N THR A 26 53.68 0.47 -6.14
CA THR A 26 52.55 1.10 -6.81
C THR A 26 52.35 0.45 -8.18
N THR A 27 51.77 -0.75 -8.21
CA THR A 27 50.90 -1.09 -9.33
C THR A 27 49.78 -0.07 -9.29
N SER A 28 49.72 0.76 -10.31
CA SER A 28 48.69 1.74 -10.58
C SER A 28 47.31 1.07 -10.61
N ILE A 29 46.78 0.77 -9.43
CA ILE A 29 45.35 0.76 -9.19
C ILE A 29 45.06 2.21 -8.83
N ILE A 30 44.93 3.02 -9.87
CA ILE A 30 44.00 4.15 -9.82
C ILE A 30 42.62 3.48 -9.68
N ALA A 31 42.29 3.01 -8.48
CA ALA A 31 40.91 2.90 -8.07
C ALA A 31 40.57 4.33 -7.68
N GLU A 32 40.24 5.12 -8.69
CA GLU A 32 39.37 6.26 -8.49
C GLU A 32 38.25 5.83 -7.52
N CYS A 33 37.95 6.65 -6.53
CA CYS A 33 36.68 6.59 -5.79
C CYS A 33 35.52 7.02 -6.72
N SER A 34 35.40 6.39 -7.90
CA SER A 34 34.45 6.70 -8.98
C SER A 34 33.61 5.47 -9.36
N ALA A 35 33.48 4.49 -8.47
CA ALA A 35 32.40 3.53 -8.62
C ALA A 35 31.09 4.23 -8.23
N GLU A 36 30.27 4.63 -9.22
CA GLU A 36 28.90 5.09 -8.98
C GLU A 36 28.20 4.12 -8.00
N PRO A 37 27.42 4.62 -7.02
CA PRO A 37 26.72 3.76 -6.08
C PRO A 37 25.89 2.74 -6.86
N ARG A 38 26.13 1.46 -6.61
CA ARG A 38 25.33 0.38 -7.21
C ARG A 38 23.90 0.51 -6.72
N CYS A 39 22.96 0.03 -7.54
CA CYS A 39 21.55 0.03 -7.16
C CYS A 39 21.35 -0.63 -5.79
N PRO A 40 20.67 0.01 -4.83
CA PRO A 40 20.50 -0.54 -3.50
C PRO A 40 19.67 -1.83 -3.56
N PRO A 41 20.14 -2.98 -3.07
CA PRO A 41 19.29 -4.15 -2.91
C PRO A 41 18.26 -3.88 -1.79
N PRO A 42 16.98 -4.25 -1.94
CA PRO A 42 16.35 -5.05 -3.01
C PRO A 42 15.71 -4.21 -4.15
N CYS A 43 16.08 -2.94 -4.29
CA CYS A 43 15.55 -2.05 -5.31
C CYS A 43 16.06 -2.42 -6.72
N ARG A 44 15.33 -1.96 -7.73
CA ARG A 44 15.69 -2.08 -9.14
C ARG A 44 15.96 -0.70 -9.71
N CYS A 45 17.05 -0.56 -10.45
CA CYS A 45 17.42 0.71 -11.06
C CYS A 45 17.40 0.55 -12.58
N SER A 46 16.80 1.52 -13.24
CA SER A 46 16.66 1.54 -14.69
C SER A 46 17.66 2.53 -15.32
N PRO A 47 18.03 2.35 -16.61
CA PRO A 47 18.98 3.23 -17.30
C PRO A 47 18.53 4.70 -17.41
N ASP A 48 17.22 4.96 -17.31
CA ASP A 48 16.60 6.28 -17.29
C ASP A 48 16.78 7.03 -15.95
N GLY A 49 17.40 6.39 -14.96
CA GLY A 49 17.62 6.95 -13.62
C GLY A 49 16.48 6.67 -12.63
N THR A 50 15.51 5.83 -12.97
CA THR A 50 14.46 5.42 -12.03
C THR A 50 14.99 4.41 -11.02
N VAL A 51 14.85 4.70 -9.72
CA VAL A 51 15.15 3.80 -8.59
C VAL A 51 13.84 3.30 -7.98
N ASP A 52 13.48 2.06 -8.31
CA ASP A 52 12.24 1.41 -7.88
C ASP A 52 12.48 0.51 -6.66
N CYS A 53 12.10 1.04 -5.50
CA CYS A 53 12.17 0.41 -4.18
C CYS A 53 10.77 0.10 -3.61
N ARG A 54 9.75 0.02 -4.46
CA ARG A 54 8.35 -0.15 -4.01
C ARG A 54 8.09 -1.52 -3.44
N GLU A 55 7.28 -1.55 -2.39
CA GLU A 55 6.79 -2.80 -1.79
C GLU A 55 7.92 -3.79 -1.42
N LYS A 56 9.02 -3.24 -0.92
CA LYS A 56 10.22 -3.99 -0.50
C LYS A 56 10.29 -4.21 1.00
N LEU A 57 9.24 -3.83 1.73
CA LEU A 57 9.14 -3.89 3.19
C LEU A 57 10.29 -3.14 3.87
N LEU A 58 10.77 -2.08 3.24
CA LEU A 58 11.86 -1.28 3.78
C LEU A 58 11.39 -0.57 5.05
N THR A 59 12.07 -0.79 6.16
CA THR A 59 11.80 -0.08 7.43
C THR A 59 12.57 1.23 7.55
N GLU A 60 13.57 1.40 6.70
CA GLU A 60 14.46 2.56 6.61
C GLU A 60 14.77 2.88 5.15
N LEU A 61 15.29 4.09 4.91
CA LEU A 61 15.72 4.48 3.57
C LEU A 61 16.94 3.66 3.13
N PRO A 62 17.06 3.29 1.83
CA PRO A 62 18.24 2.61 1.35
C PRO A 62 19.51 3.41 1.62
N SER A 63 20.54 2.76 2.14
CA SER A 63 21.80 3.39 2.56
C SER A 63 22.59 4.05 1.42
N THR A 64 22.35 3.64 0.18
CA THR A 64 22.97 4.22 -1.01
C THR A 64 21.96 4.37 -2.14
N ILE A 65 21.87 5.57 -2.72
CA ILE A 65 21.04 5.85 -3.91
C ILE A 65 21.98 6.37 -5.00
N PRO A 66 21.90 5.86 -6.25
CA PRO A 66 22.75 6.32 -7.35
C PRO A 66 22.61 7.83 -7.59
N HIS A 67 23.73 8.56 -7.71
CA HIS A 67 23.73 10.02 -7.93
C HIS A 67 22.99 10.48 -9.20
N ARG A 68 22.87 9.59 -10.18
CA ARG A 68 22.15 9.80 -11.44
C ARG A 68 20.63 9.63 -11.33
N ALA A 69 20.11 9.30 -10.15
CA ALA A 69 18.69 9.07 -9.96
C ALA A 69 17.86 10.29 -10.38
N THR A 70 16.87 10.05 -11.23
CA THR A 70 15.91 11.04 -11.75
C THR A 70 14.54 10.87 -11.10
N GLU A 71 14.19 9.64 -10.71
CA GLU A 71 12.95 9.31 -10.00
C GLU A 71 13.25 8.27 -8.90
N ILE A 72 12.73 8.48 -7.70
CA ILE A 72 12.88 7.56 -6.56
C ILE A 72 11.49 7.15 -6.10
N ARG A 73 11.21 5.84 -6.15
CA ARG A 73 9.92 5.25 -5.80
C ARG A 73 10.07 4.38 -4.57
N LEU A 74 9.64 4.90 -3.43
CA LEU A 74 9.72 4.26 -2.10
C LEU A 74 8.32 4.05 -1.50
N GLU A 75 7.27 4.15 -2.29
CA GLU A 75 5.91 3.95 -1.81
C GLU A 75 5.64 2.52 -1.33
N GLN A 76 4.66 2.39 -0.43
CA GLN A 76 4.21 1.10 0.12
C GLN A 76 5.32 0.31 0.82
N ASN A 77 6.07 1.01 1.67
CA ASN A 77 7.08 0.42 2.55
C ASN A 77 6.71 0.67 4.02
N GLU A 78 7.63 0.37 4.92
CA GLU A 78 7.46 0.44 6.37
C GLU A 78 8.33 1.52 6.99
N ILE A 79 8.74 2.52 6.19
CA ILE A 79 9.69 3.56 6.60
C ILE A 79 9.04 4.44 7.66
N THR A 80 9.74 4.63 8.78
CA THR A 80 9.22 5.40 9.92
C THR A 80 9.82 6.79 10.06
N GLU A 81 10.97 7.04 9.43
CA GLU A 81 11.67 8.32 9.48
C GLU A 81 12.45 8.61 8.19
N VAL A 82 12.55 9.90 7.86
CA VAL A 82 13.46 10.42 6.84
C VAL A 82 14.55 11.20 7.57
N GLY A 83 15.74 10.60 7.64
CA GLY A 83 16.88 11.13 8.37
C GLY A 83 17.52 12.37 7.73
N ALA A 84 18.48 12.96 8.46
CA ALA A 84 19.20 14.14 8.03
C ALA A 84 19.97 13.90 6.72
N GLY A 85 19.88 14.85 5.80
CA GLY A 85 20.57 14.78 4.50
C GLY A 85 20.24 13.55 3.65
N ALA A 86 19.11 12.88 3.89
CA ALA A 86 18.74 11.60 3.25
C ALA A 86 18.86 11.58 1.71
N PHE A 87 18.57 12.71 1.05
CA PHE A 87 18.62 12.83 -0.41
C PHE A 87 19.70 13.81 -0.90
N SER A 88 20.62 14.24 -0.02
CA SER A 88 21.66 15.24 -0.35
C SER A 88 22.58 14.84 -1.51
N SER A 89 22.71 13.53 -1.77
CA SER A 89 23.56 12.96 -2.81
C SER A 89 22.93 12.92 -4.20
N VAL A 90 21.60 13.10 -4.33
CA VAL A 90 20.83 12.92 -5.58
C VAL A 90 20.27 14.23 -6.13
N LYS A 91 21.14 15.21 -6.40
CA LYS A 91 20.75 16.58 -6.78
C LYS A 91 19.96 16.73 -8.08
N ARG A 92 19.92 15.69 -8.94
CA ARG A 92 19.22 15.70 -10.24
C ARG A 92 17.80 15.10 -10.17
N VAL A 93 17.40 14.58 -9.02
CA VAL A 93 16.11 13.92 -8.86
C VAL A 93 14.96 14.88 -9.14
N ALA A 94 14.05 14.47 -10.01
CA ALA A 94 12.86 15.21 -10.40
C ALA A 94 11.61 14.75 -9.62
N ARG A 95 11.57 13.49 -9.17
CA ARG A 95 10.44 12.95 -8.41
C ARG A 95 10.87 12.04 -7.26
N ILE A 96 10.28 12.24 -6.09
CA ILE A 96 10.41 11.37 -4.92
C ILE A 96 9.01 10.97 -4.45
N ASP A 97 8.75 9.67 -4.39
CA ASP A 97 7.51 9.09 -3.87
C ASP A 97 7.78 8.31 -2.58
N LEU A 98 7.26 8.81 -1.46
CA LEU A 98 7.34 8.23 -0.11
C LEU A 98 5.93 7.92 0.43
N SER A 99 4.93 7.82 -0.44
CA SER A 99 3.54 7.61 -0.04
C SER A 99 3.30 6.25 0.63
N ASN A 100 2.27 6.17 1.46
CA ASN A 100 1.84 4.93 2.12
C ASN A 100 2.97 4.22 2.87
N ASN A 101 3.70 4.99 3.67
CA ASN A 101 4.72 4.51 4.60
C ASN A 101 4.22 4.72 6.05
N LYS A 102 5.11 4.60 7.03
CA LYS A 102 4.81 4.87 8.45
C LYS A 102 5.56 6.09 8.97
N ILE A 103 5.87 7.06 8.09
CA ILE A 103 6.76 8.17 8.42
C ILE A 103 6.11 9.04 9.49
N VAL A 104 6.75 9.15 10.65
CA VAL A 104 6.36 10.05 11.74
C VAL A 104 7.30 11.26 11.80
N LYS A 105 8.58 11.05 11.49
CA LYS A 105 9.64 12.05 11.64
C LYS A 105 10.29 12.40 10.30
N LEU A 106 10.48 13.69 10.09
CA LEU A 106 11.26 14.26 8.99
C LEU A 106 12.40 15.10 9.60
N ALA A 107 13.62 14.92 9.14
CA ALA A 107 14.72 15.83 9.46
C ALA A 107 14.62 17.12 8.63
N ALA A 108 14.96 18.27 9.21
CA ALA A 108 14.80 19.58 8.58
C ALA A 108 15.57 19.75 7.25
N ASP A 109 16.66 19.02 7.07
CA ASP A 109 17.53 19.08 5.89
C ASP A 109 17.37 17.88 4.95
N ALA A 110 16.34 17.05 5.16
CA ALA A 110 16.11 15.81 4.40
C ALA A 110 16.10 16.02 2.86
N PHE A 111 15.50 17.11 2.40
CA PHE A 111 15.34 17.46 0.97
C PHE A 111 16.23 18.63 0.53
N ASN A 112 17.20 19.01 1.36
CA ASN A 112 18.02 20.19 1.10
C ASN A 112 18.86 20.02 -0.19
N GLY A 113 18.89 21.06 -1.02
CA GLY A 113 19.68 21.10 -2.25
C GLY A 113 19.03 20.41 -3.47
N LEU A 114 17.80 19.90 -3.35
CA LEU A 114 17.07 19.27 -4.46
C LEU A 114 16.36 20.30 -5.36
N THR A 115 17.12 21.21 -5.95
CA THR A 115 16.59 22.34 -6.74
C THR A 115 15.85 21.91 -8.02
N HIS A 116 16.07 20.68 -8.51
CA HIS A 116 15.42 20.11 -9.69
C HIS A 116 14.16 19.29 -9.37
N LEU A 117 13.82 19.10 -8.10
CA LEU A 117 12.68 18.30 -7.69
C LEU A 117 11.39 18.99 -8.13
N THR A 118 10.57 18.27 -8.92
CA THR A 118 9.28 18.76 -9.44
C THR A 118 8.09 18.10 -8.75
N SER A 119 8.26 16.90 -8.20
CA SER A 119 7.19 16.16 -7.52
C SER A 119 7.69 15.51 -6.23
N LEU A 120 7.03 15.85 -5.12
CA LEU A 120 7.26 15.24 -3.81
C LEU A 120 5.93 14.70 -3.27
N VAL A 121 5.88 13.38 -3.05
CA VAL A 121 4.67 12.67 -2.65
C VAL A 121 4.88 12.03 -1.28
N LEU A 122 4.11 12.47 -0.28
CA LEU A 122 4.23 12.08 1.14
C LEU A 122 2.88 11.66 1.75
N TYR A 123 1.84 11.46 0.95
CA TYR A 123 0.50 11.15 1.45
C TYR A 123 0.42 9.76 2.11
N GLY A 124 -0.54 9.57 3.01
CA GLY A 124 -0.77 8.27 3.66
C GLY A 124 0.34 7.89 4.63
N ASN A 125 0.90 8.86 5.35
CA ASN A 125 1.91 8.68 6.38
C ASN A 125 1.36 9.11 7.75
N LYS A 126 2.23 9.27 8.76
CA LYS A 126 1.86 9.65 10.13
C LYS A 126 2.57 10.94 10.56
N ILE A 127 2.83 11.83 9.62
CA ILE A 127 3.59 13.06 9.85
C ILE A 127 2.73 14.01 10.67
N LYS A 128 3.24 14.46 11.83
CA LYS A 128 2.56 15.42 12.71
C LYS A 128 3.13 16.83 12.58
N ASP A 129 4.46 16.91 12.52
CA ASP A 129 5.18 18.17 12.52
C ASP A 129 6.01 18.25 11.25
N LEU A 130 5.85 19.36 10.52
CA LEU A 130 6.78 19.77 9.48
C LEU A 130 7.91 20.55 10.18
N PRO A 131 9.20 20.18 10.06
CA PRO A 131 10.30 20.98 10.62
C PRO A 131 10.45 22.35 9.92
N SER A 132 11.11 23.31 10.57
CA SER A 132 11.45 24.59 9.92
C SER A 132 12.43 24.32 8.77
N GLY A 133 12.20 24.94 7.61
CA GLY A 133 13.08 24.81 6.45
C GLY A 133 13.00 23.48 5.70
N ILE A 134 12.07 22.57 6.02
CA ILE A 134 11.99 21.24 5.37
C ILE A 134 11.88 21.27 3.84
N PHE A 135 11.28 22.33 3.29
CA PHE A 135 11.12 22.54 1.84
C PHE A 135 11.98 23.68 1.29
N HIS A 136 12.97 24.14 2.07
CA HIS A 136 13.84 25.24 1.69
C HIS A 136 14.63 24.93 0.41
N GLY A 137 14.64 25.88 -0.53
CA GLY A 137 15.35 25.77 -1.79
C GLY A 137 14.73 24.86 -2.86
N LEU A 138 13.53 24.28 -2.64
CA LEU A 138 12.82 23.44 -3.62
C LEU A 138 12.11 24.29 -4.70
N THR A 139 12.85 25.15 -5.39
CA THR A 139 12.31 26.21 -6.28
C THR A 139 11.58 25.69 -7.52
N SER A 140 11.89 24.48 -7.98
CA SER A 140 11.24 23.84 -9.15
C SER A 140 10.06 22.93 -8.79
N LEU A 141 9.69 22.82 -7.51
CA LEU A 141 8.64 21.92 -7.07
C LEU A 141 7.30 22.37 -7.64
N GLN A 142 6.60 21.46 -8.33
CA GLN A 142 5.29 21.69 -8.95
C GLN A 142 4.16 20.95 -8.23
N LEU A 143 4.47 19.80 -7.62
CA LEU A 143 3.49 18.95 -6.95
C LEU A 143 3.99 18.59 -5.54
N LEU A 144 3.20 18.93 -4.52
CA LEU A 144 3.44 18.55 -3.12
C LEU A 144 2.17 17.92 -2.52
N LEU A 145 2.25 16.62 -2.22
CA LEU A 145 1.13 15.85 -1.65
C LEU A 145 1.44 15.46 -0.20
N LEU A 146 0.72 16.05 0.75
CA LEU A 146 0.82 15.82 2.20
C LEU A 146 -0.50 15.31 2.81
N ASN A 147 -1.46 14.89 1.98
CA ASN A 147 -2.78 14.46 2.44
C ASN A 147 -2.76 13.17 3.25
N SER A 148 -3.80 12.93 4.05
CA SER A 148 -3.93 11.75 4.93
C SER A 148 -2.68 11.55 5.78
N ASN A 149 -2.34 12.60 6.52
CA ASN A 149 -1.30 12.62 7.53
C ASN A 149 -1.93 13.11 8.86
N GLU A 150 -1.10 13.43 9.85
CA GLU A 150 -1.56 13.87 11.17
C GLU A 150 -1.14 15.33 11.45
N ILE A 151 -0.90 16.13 10.41
CA ILE A 151 -0.32 17.49 10.54
C ILE A 151 -1.30 18.40 11.27
N SER A 152 -0.89 18.94 12.41
CA SER A 152 -1.72 19.86 13.19
C SER A 152 -1.38 21.33 12.96
N CYS A 153 -0.16 21.60 12.46
CA CYS A 153 0.44 22.93 12.47
C CYS A 153 1.26 23.18 11.19
N VAL A 154 1.09 24.35 10.58
CA VAL A 154 1.86 24.80 9.41
C VAL A 154 2.48 26.17 9.72
N ARG A 155 3.81 26.29 9.65
CA ARG A 155 4.50 27.58 9.85
C ARG A 155 4.30 28.51 8.67
N LYS A 156 4.34 29.81 8.94
CA LYS A 156 4.24 30.86 7.92
C LYS A 156 5.27 30.72 6.80
N ASP A 157 6.49 30.31 7.13
CA ASP A 157 7.61 30.19 6.21
C ASP A 157 7.71 28.82 5.51
N THR A 158 6.82 27.86 5.83
CA THR A 158 6.89 26.46 5.34
C THR A 158 7.01 26.38 3.82
N PHE A 159 6.34 27.26 3.08
CA PHE A 159 6.26 27.22 1.61
C PHE A 159 6.95 28.40 0.91
N ARG A 160 7.83 29.11 1.63
CA ARG A 160 8.42 30.38 1.17
C ARG A 160 9.15 30.31 -0.17
N ASP A 161 9.77 29.17 -0.49
CA ASP A 161 10.59 29.03 -1.71
C ASP A 161 9.84 28.33 -2.87
N LEU A 162 8.60 27.90 -2.66
CA LEU A 162 7.84 27.03 -3.57
C LEU A 162 7.08 27.80 -4.67
N GLN A 163 7.78 28.69 -5.38
CA GLN A 163 7.16 29.60 -6.37
C GLN A 163 6.56 28.87 -7.58
N SER A 164 7.14 27.73 -7.95
CA SER A 164 6.70 26.91 -9.10
C SER A 164 5.55 25.95 -8.77
N LEU A 165 5.07 25.93 -7.52
CA LEU A 165 4.13 24.93 -7.04
C LEU A 165 2.77 25.13 -7.69
N LYS A 166 2.27 24.11 -8.40
CA LYS A 166 0.97 24.10 -9.08
C LYS A 166 -0.11 23.44 -8.24
N LEU A 167 0.24 22.39 -7.50
CA LEU A 167 -0.69 21.67 -6.64
C LEU A 167 -0.10 21.43 -5.26
N LEU A 168 -0.84 21.86 -4.24
CA LEU A 168 -0.59 21.59 -2.83
C LEU A 168 -1.79 20.85 -2.22
N SER A 169 -1.57 19.68 -1.64
CA SER A 169 -2.60 18.94 -0.92
C SER A 169 -2.24 18.80 0.57
N LEU A 170 -3.04 19.43 1.43
CA LEU A 170 -3.03 19.28 2.90
C LEU A 170 -4.34 18.63 3.40
N TYR A 171 -5.10 18.02 2.49
CA TYR A 171 -6.38 17.37 2.79
C TYR A 171 -6.26 16.26 3.84
N ASP A 172 -7.27 16.08 4.68
CA ASP A 172 -7.32 15.01 5.69
C ASP A 172 -6.10 15.04 6.63
N ASN A 173 -6.00 16.15 7.35
CA ASN A 173 -5.00 16.41 8.38
C ASN A 173 -5.70 16.99 9.63
N ASN A 174 -4.91 17.42 10.62
CA ASN A 174 -5.40 17.94 11.90
C ASN A 174 -5.27 19.48 12.02
N ILE A 175 -5.21 20.20 10.90
CA ILE A 175 -4.92 21.65 10.88
C ILE A 175 -6.13 22.44 11.40
N ARG A 176 -5.90 23.26 12.42
CA ARG A 176 -6.92 24.16 12.98
C ARG A 176 -6.89 25.57 12.41
N SER A 177 -5.70 26.10 12.16
CA SER A 177 -5.53 27.42 11.56
C SER A 177 -4.26 27.43 10.71
N ILE A 178 -4.17 28.37 9.78
CA ILE A 178 -2.98 28.60 8.96
C ILE A 178 -2.56 30.06 9.15
N PRO A 179 -1.29 30.35 9.50
CA PRO A 179 -0.83 31.72 9.70
C PRO A 179 -0.96 32.60 8.45
N ASN A 180 -1.24 33.88 8.64
CA ASN A 180 -1.34 34.83 7.54
C ASN A 180 -0.01 34.97 6.80
N GLY A 181 -0.08 34.90 5.47
CA GLY A 181 1.06 34.98 4.56
C GLY A 181 1.72 33.65 4.23
N THR A 182 1.18 32.52 4.73
CA THR A 182 1.72 31.18 4.43
C THR A 182 1.70 30.84 2.93
N PHE A 183 0.78 31.43 2.17
CA PHE A 183 0.63 31.18 0.72
C PHE A 183 1.14 32.32 -0.17
N ASP A 184 1.76 33.36 0.40
CA ASP A 184 2.17 34.56 -0.36
C ASP A 184 3.20 34.26 -1.45
N SER A 185 4.05 33.25 -1.22
CA SER A 185 5.11 32.86 -2.15
C SER A 185 4.65 31.89 -3.25
N LEU A 186 3.44 31.35 -3.14
CA LEU A 186 2.89 30.35 -4.07
C LEU A 186 2.30 31.02 -5.33
N SER A 187 3.11 31.74 -6.10
CA SER A 187 2.64 32.50 -7.27
C SER A 187 2.15 31.61 -8.43
N GLY A 188 2.66 30.38 -8.56
CA GLY A 188 2.28 29.42 -9.59
C GLY A 188 1.11 28.49 -9.26
N ILE A 189 0.46 28.66 -8.09
CA ILE A 189 -0.53 27.71 -7.58
C ILE A 189 -1.80 27.69 -8.43
N GLN A 190 -2.25 26.49 -8.78
CA GLN A 190 -3.44 26.24 -9.60
C GLN A 190 -4.50 25.44 -8.83
N THR A 191 -4.06 24.58 -7.91
CA THR A 191 -4.93 23.68 -7.15
C THR A 191 -4.47 23.58 -5.70
N LEU A 192 -5.40 23.73 -4.78
CA LEU A 192 -5.17 23.67 -3.35
C LEU A 192 -6.20 22.73 -2.72
N HIS A 193 -5.76 21.78 -1.90
CA HIS A 193 -6.68 20.93 -1.13
C HIS A 193 -6.49 21.18 0.36
N LEU A 194 -7.51 21.72 1.02
CA LEU A 194 -7.52 21.98 2.48
C LEU A 194 -8.64 21.23 3.22
N GLY A 195 -9.54 20.54 2.51
CA GLY A 195 -10.67 19.82 3.05
C GLY A 195 -10.31 18.77 4.11
N ARG A 196 -11.30 18.34 4.90
CA ARG A 196 -11.12 17.42 6.04
C ARG A 196 -10.03 17.86 7.03
N ASN A 197 -9.99 19.16 7.35
CA ASN A 197 -9.22 19.69 8.47
C ASN A 197 -10.17 20.35 9.47
N PRO A 198 -9.91 20.24 10.79
CA PRO A 198 -10.75 20.81 11.84
C PRO A 198 -10.55 22.33 11.98
N PHE A 199 -10.82 23.11 10.93
CA PHE A 199 -10.55 24.55 10.92
C PHE A 199 -11.35 25.32 11.95
N ALA A 200 -10.66 26.14 12.74
CA ALA A 200 -11.21 27.15 13.61
C ALA A 200 -11.38 28.46 12.84
N CYS A 201 -12.61 28.72 12.41
CA CYS A 201 -12.99 29.91 11.66
C CYS A 201 -13.23 31.12 12.58
N ASP A 202 -12.18 31.51 13.29
CA ASP A 202 -12.09 32.74 14.08
C ASP A 202 -11.32 33.83 13.29
N CYS A 203 -11.02 34.95 13.94
CA CYS A 203 -10.29 36.06 13.31
C CYS A 203 -8.92 35.68 12.73
N SER A 204 -8.25 34.64 13.26
CA SER A 204 -6.93 34.20 12.80
C SER A 204 -6.98 33.61 11.39
N LEU A 205 -8.11 32.98 11.04
CA LEU A 205 -8.34 32.36 9.73
C LEU A 205 -9.02 33.31 8.72
N ARG A 206 -9.33 34.55 9.13
CA ARG A 206 -10.02 35.56 8.29
C ARG A 206 -9.30 35.81 6.96
N TRP A 207 -7.96 35.88 6.99
CA TRP A 207 -7.15 36.11 5.79
C TRP A 207 -7.31 34.97 4.77
N LEU A 208 -7.43 33.72 5.25
CA LEU A 208 -7.54 32.55 4.40
C LEU A 208 -8.85 32.58 3.62
N ALA A 209 -9.95 32.96 4.27
CA ALA A 209 -11.24 33.16 3.59
C ALA A 209 -11.16 34.25 2.49
N ALA A 210 -10.48 35.36 2.77
CA ALA A 210 -10.24 36.41 1.78
C ALA A 210 -9.38 35.91 0.61
N TYR A 211 -8.32 35.17 0.92
CA TYR A 211 -7.41 34.59 -0.07
C TYR A 211 -8.11 33.59 -0.99
N LEU A 212 -8.90 32.65 -0.45
CA LEU A 212 -9.63 31.63 -1.22
C LEU A 212 -10.74 32.23 -2.09
N ARG A 213 -11.38 33.31 -1.64
CA ARG A 213 -12.38 34.02 -2.46
C ARG A 213 -11.74 34.74 -3.65
N LYS A 214 -10.55 35.32 -3.44
CA LYS A 214 -9.79 35.99 -4.50
C LYS A 214 -9.16 34.98 -5.46
N ASN A 215 -8.79 33.80 -4.97
CA ASN A 215 -8.15 32.73 -5.73
C ASN A 215 -9.00 31.44 -5.60
N PRO A 216 -9.92 31.17 -6.53
CA PRO A 216 -10.80 29.99 -6.48
C PRO A 216 -10.07 28.69 -6.90
N ILE A 217 -8.92 28.45 -6.28
CA ILE A 217 -8.02 27.31 -6.53
C ILE A 217 -8.27 26.16 -5.56
N GLU A 218 -9.04 26.38 -4.50
CA GLU A 218 -9.36 25.34 -3.52
C GLU A 218 -10.51 24.47 -4.01
N THR A 219 -10.23 23.19 -4.23
CA THR A 219 -11.15 22.26 -4.91
C THR A 219 -11.68 21.14 -4.00
N SER A 220 -11.19 21.03 -2.77
CA SER A 220 -11.56 19.95 -1.84
C SER A 220 -12.59 20.35 -0.78
N GLY A 221 -13.11 21.57 -0.84
CA GLY A 221 -14.25 22.02 -0.04
C GLY A 221 -13.88 22.28 1.42
N ALA A 222 -12.88 23.14 1.66
CA ALA A 222 -12.46 23.53 3.01
C ALA A 222 -13.62 24.10 3.83
N LYS A 223 -13.94 23.47 4.97
CA LYS A 223 -15.08 23.81 5.84
C LYS A 223 -14.61 24.16 7.24
N CYS A 224 -15.36 25.03 7.90
CA CYS A 224 -15.16 25.32 9.32
C CYS A 224 -15.65 24.15 10.18
N ASP A 225 -14.89 23.78 11.20
CA ASP A 225 -15.33 22.89 12.28
C ASP A 225 -15.84 23.70 13.48
N THR A 226 -15.12 24.76 13.83
CA THR A 226 -15.49 25.71 14.87
C THR A 226 -15.51 27.15 14.35
N PRO A 227 -16.25 28.07 14.99
CA PRO A 227 -17.24 27.86 16.06
C PRO A 227 -18.54 27.21 15.53
N LYS A 228 -19.36 26.62 16.42
CA LYS A 228 -20.61 25.90 16.07
C LYS A 228 -21.52 26.61 15.06
N ARG A 229 -21.62 27.95 15.12
CA ARG A 229 -22.40 28.78 14.18
C ARG A 229 -21.95 28.71 12.70
N MET A 230 -20.70 28.33 12.47
CA MET A 230 -20.06 28.22 11.16
C MET A 230 -19.71 26.78 10.79
N ASN A 231 -19.98 25.81 11.68
CA ASN A 231 -19.68 24.41 11.44
C ASN A 231 -20.25 23.93 10.10
N ARG A 232 -19.42 23.20 9.33
CA ARG A 232 -19.68 22.69 7.99
C ARG A 232 -19.89 23.73 6.89
N LYS A 233 -19.82 25.03 7.19
CA LYS A 233 -19.85 26.08 6.16
C LYS A 233 -18.51 26.15 5.48
N ARG A 234 -18.50 26.32 4.16
CA ARG A 234 -17.26 26.48 3.38
C ARG A 234 -16.61 27.82 3.70
N ILE A 235 -15.28 27.81 3.82
CA ILE A 235 -14.49 28.97 4.23
C ILE A 235 -14.54 30.09 3.17
N ASP A 236 -14.49 29.73 1.89
CA ASP A 236 -14.57 30.63 0.73
C ASP A 236 -15.94 31.33 0.58
N ALA A 237 -17.01 30.68 1.04
CA ALA A 237 -18.37 31.23 1.03
C ALA A 237 -18.66 32.22 2.17
N LEU A 238 -17.77 32.35 3.15
CA LEU A 238 -17.95 33.22 4.32
C LEU A 238 -17.36 34.61 4.10
N ARG A 239 -18.05 35.63 4.61
CA ARG A 239 -17.57 37.02 4.60
C ARG A 239 -16.58 37.25 5.74
N GLU A 240 -15.62 38.14 5.53
CA GLU A 240 -14.55 38.42 6.51
C GLU A 240 -15.10 38.90 7.87
N GLU A 241 -16.20 39.65 7.86
CA GLU A 241 -16.94 40.11 9.05
C GLU A 241 -17.50 38.97 9.91
N ASN A 242 -17.64 37.76 9.34
CA ASN A 242 -18.08 36.59 10.08
C ASN A 242 -16.98 36.01 10.97
N PHE A 243 -15.71 36.33 10.74
CA PHE A 243 -14.57 35.81 11.50
C PHE A 243 -14.24 36.77 12.66
N LYS A 244 -14.58 36.36 13.89
CA LYS A 244 -14.47 37.19 15.11
C LYS A 244 -13.73 36.43 16.20
N CYS A 245 -12.86 37.11 16.93
CA CYS A 245 -12.22 36.64 18.16
C CYS A 245 -12.55 37.58 19.33
N LYS A 246 -12.27 37.15 20.57
CA LYS A 246 -12.22 38.09 21.70
C LYS A 246 -10.95 38.94 21.62
N PRO A 247 -10.94 40.16 22.21
CA PRO A 247 -9.72 40.96 22.33
C PRO A 247 -8.64 40.15 23.07
N GLY A 248 -7.49 39.92 22.43
CA GLY A 248 -6.37 39.11 22.97
C GLY A 248 -6.24 37.69 22.40
N GLU A 249 -7.23 37.18 21.66
CA GLU A 249 -7.17 35.88 20.95
C GLU A 249 -6.66 36.01 19.49
N GLU A 250 -6.05 37.15 19.13
CA GLU A 250 -5.70 37.50 17.74
C GLU A 250 -4.49 36.74 17.18
N THR A 251 -3.80 35.95 18.02
CA THR A 251 -2.69 35.11 17.57
C THR A 251 -3.20 33.71 17.30
N ALA A 252 -3.09 33.26 16.04
CA ALA A 252 -3.10 31.82 15.77
C ALA A 252 -2.07 31.18 16.71
N GLU A 253 -2.35 30.02 17.29
CA GLU A 253 -1.33 29.19 17.95
C GLU A 253 -0.15 29.06 16.98
N SER A 254 0.89 29.84 17.22
CA SER A 254 2.06 29.92 16.36
C SER A 254 2.76 28.59 16.45
N CYS A 255 2.96 27.94 15.31
CA CYS A 255 3.72 26.71 15.20
C CYS A 255 5.21 27.00 15.50
N GLY A 256 5.56 27.14 16.78
CA GLY A 256 6.95 27.32 17.22
C GLY A 256 7.37 28.75 17.56
N ASP A 257 6.56 29.49 18.33
CA ASP A 257 7.14 30.41 19.30
C ASP A 257 7.38 29.65 20.62
N GLU A 258 8.59 29.79 21.18
CA GLU A 258 9.07 29.09 22.40
C GLU A 258 7.98 29.02 23.49
N PRO A 259 7.61 27.82 24.01
CA PRO A 259 6.83 27.76 25.24
C PRO A 259 7.57 28.50 26.35
N PRO A 260 6.90 29.35 27.15
CA PRO A 260 7.53 29.91 28.34
C PRO A 260 7.95 28.78 29.28
N CYS A 261 9.04 28.99 30.02
CA CYS A 261 9.52 28.04 31.01
C CYS A 261 8.38 27.67 31.98
N PRO A 262 8.19 26.39 32.34
CA PRO A 262 7.18 26.02 33.32
C PRO A 262 7.38 26.82 34.62
N GLU A 263 6.32 27.40 35.20
CA GLU A 263 6.42 28.35 36.33
C GLU A 263 7.19 27.79 37.55
N VAL A 264 7.15 26.47 37.72
CA VAL A 264 7.80 25.71 38.81
C VAL A 264 9.23 25.28 38.49
N CYS A 265 9.76 25.68 37.33
CA CYS A 265 11.06 25.29 36.80
C CYS A 265 11.91 26.51 36.47
N ALA A 266 13.24 26.35 36.55
CA ALA A 266 14.20 27.33 36.08
C ALA A 266 14.75 26.90 34.71
N CYS A 267 14.64 27.78 33.72
CA CYS A 267 15.18 27.55 32.38
C CYS A 267 16.42 28.42 32.13
N SER A 268 17.44 27.82 31.54
CA SER A 268 18.69 28.51 31.17
C SER A 268 19.07 28.14 29.73
N ARG A 269 19.46 29.13 28.92
CA ARG A 269 19.98 28.89 27.57
C ARG A 269 21.39 28.33 27.65
N ALA A 270 21.69 27.31 26.85
CA ALA A 270 23.04 26.76 26.77
C ALA A 270 24.03 27.80 26.20
N ALA A 271 25.27 27.84 26.72
CA ALA A 271 26.31 28.81 26.34
C ALA A 271 26.70 28.77 24.84
N GLN A 272 26.24 27.76 24.09
CA GLN A 272 26.50 27.56 22.66
C GLN A 272 25.26 27.77 21.77
N GLY A 273 24.14 28.29 22.31
CA GLY A 273 23.00 28.76 21.51
C GLY A 273 22.09 27.68 20.91
N ARG A 274 22.31 26.38 21.17
CA ARG A 274 21.41 25.29 20.76
C ARG A 274 20.84 24.58 21.99
N GLY A 275 19.67 25.03 22.43
CA GLY A 275 18.86 24.32 23.42
C GLY A 275 18.69 24.99 24.78
N VAL A 276 17.63 24.61 25.49
CA VAL A 276 17.23 25.09 26.81
C VAL A 276 17.46 23.99 27.84
N ARG A 277 18.12 24.32 28.96
CA ARG A 277 18.21 23.46 30.13
C ARG A 277 17.07 23.81 31.09
N VAL A 278 16.22 22.84 31.40
CA VAL A 278 15.06 22.97 32.30
C VAL A 278 15.36 22.24 33.61
N ALA A 279 15.30 22.95 34.74
CA ALA A 279 15.58 22.41 36.05
C ALA A 279 14.41 22.64 37.03
N CYS A 280 13.82 21.57 37.55
CA CYS A 280 12.67 21.57 38.46
C CYS A 280 12.97 20.72 39.71
N ALA A 281 13.92 21.16 40.54
CA ALA A 281 14.31 20.44 41.75
C ALA A 281 13.38 20.79 42.93
N ARG A 282 12.98 19.79 43.73
CA ARG A 282 12.19 19.98 44.96
C ARG A 282 10.86 20.73 44.76
N ALA A 283 10.24 20.56 43.59
CA ALA A 283 9.00 21.22 43.21
C ALA A 283 7.75 20.42 43.61
N ALA A 284 7.90 19.33 44.37
CA ALA A 284 6.83 18.42 44.79
C ALA A 284 5.97 17.87 43.63
N LEU A 285 6.56 17.74 42.44
CA LEU A 285 5.84 17.35 41.24
C LEU A 285 5.47 15.87 41.27
N ALA A 286 4.20 15.57 41.02
CA ALA A 286 3.67 14.21 40.92
C ALA A 286 3.69 13.65 39.48
N ASP A 287 3.84 14.54 38.48
CA ASP A 287 3.92 14.22 37.05
C ASP A 287 4.88 15.21 36.34
N LEU A 288 5.26 14.91 35.10
CA LEU A 288 6.11 15.77 34.27
C LEU A 288 5.37 17.03 33.78
N PRO A 289 6.01 18.21 33.74
CA PRO A 289 5.43 19.41 33.11
C PRO A 289 5.09 19.15 31.63
N ARG A 290 3.89 19.54 31.18
CA ARG A 290 3.41 19.29 29.81
C ARG A 290 3.85 20.37 28.81
N ASP A 291 4.37 21.46 29.33
CA ASP A 291 4.74 22.73 28.71
C ASP A 291 6.26 22.89 28.54
N LEU A 292 7.00 21.77 28.51
CA LEU A 292 8.45 21.80 28.27
C LEU A 292 8.78 22.38 26.88
N PRO A 293 9.76 23.30 26.75
CA PRO A 293 10.22 23.81 25.46
C PRO A 293 10.71 22.68 24.53
N LEU A 294 10.35 22.70 23.24
CA LEU A 294 10.78 21.66 22.28
C LEU A 294 12.30 21.57 22.13
N THR A 295 13.01 22.68 22.37
CA THR A 295 14.47 22.78 22.39
C THR A 295 15.10 22.31 23.71
N THR A 296 14.32 21.66 24.59
CA THR A 296 14.84 21.18 25.87
C THR A 296 15.91 20.13 25.64
N HIS A 297 17.15 20.47 25.97
CA HIS A 297 18.30 19.57 25.83
C HIS A 297 18.62 18.81 27.11
N ALA A 298 18.30 19.40 28.27
CA ALA A 298 18.51 18.79 29.57
C ALA A 298 17.30 19.03 30.49
N LEU A 299 16.69 17.97 31.00
CA LEU A 299 15.57 18.01 31.95
C LEU A 299 16.02 17.44 33.30
N ILE A 300 16.09 18.29 34.31
CA ILE A 300 16.65 17.99 35.63
C ILE A 300 15.56 18.13 36.69
N MET A 301 15.03 17.03 37.21
CA MET A 301 13.92 17.01 38.20
C MET A 301 14.19 16.12 39.42
N PRO A 302 15.30 16.32 40.16
CA PRO A 302 15.60 15.56 41.36
C PRO A 302 14.66 15.92 42.52
N ASP A 303 14.47 14.99 43.45
CA ASP A 303 13.76 15.21 44.73
C ASP A 303 12.30 15.66 44.55
N ASN A 304 11.52 14.94 43.73
CA ASN A 304 10.09 15.18 43.50
C ASN A 304 9.26 13.95 43.94
N ASN A 305 7.95 13.93 43.65
CA ASN A 305 7.05 12.84 44.02
C ASN A 305 6.48 12.11 42.80
N LEU A 306 7.28 11.97 41.73
CA LEU A 306 6.82 11.37 40.47
C LEU A 306 6.43 9.90 40.72
N GLY A 307 5.14 9.59 40.56
CA GLY A 307 4.57 8.28 40.86
C GLY A 307 4.59 7.29 39.68
N GLN A 308 4.51 7.81 38.45
CA GLN A 308 4.54 7.04 37.20
C GLN A 308 5.00 7.98 36.08
N ILE A 309 5.81 7.47 35.12
CA ILE A 309 6.09 8.18 33.87
C ILE A 309 5.11 7.68 32.82
N LYS A 310 4.26 8.57 32.31
CA LYS A 310 3.23 8.23 31.32
C LYS A 310 3.86 8.07 29.93
N SER A 311 3.37 7.09 29.16
CA SER A 311 3.70 6.92 27.73
C SER A 311 2.79 7.81 26.86
N ASP A 312 2.73 9.10 27.18
CA ASP A 312 1.89 10.08 26.49
C ASP A 312 2.61 10.81 25.34
N GLY A 313 3.85 10.42 25.07
CA GLY A 313 4.67 10.98 23.99
C GLY A 313 5.41 12.26 24.35
N LEU A 314 5.40 12.71 25.62
CA LEU A 314 6.09 13.92 26.06
C LEU A 314 7.58 13.95 25.67
N PHE A 315 8.34 12.90 25.96
CA PHE A 315 9.76 12.81 25.58
C PHE A 315 9.97 12.64 24.08
N GLY A 316 8.99 12.07 23.36
CA GLY A 316 9.01 11.99 21.90
C GLY A 316 8.89 13.35 21.21
N ARG A 317 8.35 14.36 21.92
CA ARG A 317 8.24 15.75 21.47
C ARG A 317 9.50 16.59 21.74
N LEU A 318 10.48 16.09 22.49
CA LEU A 318 11.69 16.83 22.85
C LEU A 318 12.91 16.29 22.06
N PRO A 319 13.07 16.65 20.77
CA PRO A 319 14.07 16.07 19.88
C PRO A 319 15.52 16.35 20.33
N ASP A 320 15.74 17.46 21.05
CA ASP A 320 17.08 17.89 21.46
C ASP A 320 17.51 17.32 22.81
N LEU A 321 16.64 16.56 23.49
CA LEU A 321 16.83 16.06 24.84
C LEU A 321 17.93 15.00 24.90
N THR A 322 19.03 15.32 25.57
CA THR A 322 20.19 14.42 25.75
C THR A 322 20.46 14.07 27.20
N LYS A 323 19.86 14.81 28.16
CA LYS A 323 20.14 14.64 29.59
C LYS A 323 18.85 14.62 30.41
N LEU A 324 18.67 13.58 31.21
CA LEU A 324 17.53 13.38 32.12
C LEU A 324 18.01 13.06 33.54
N ASP A 325 17.36 13.64 34.55
CA ASP A 325 17.68 13.40 35.94
C ASP A 325 16.40 13.36 36.80
N PHE A 326 15.98 12.16 37.20
CA PHE A 326 14.78 11.92 38.04
C PHE A 326 15.12 11.30 39.40
N ARG A 327 16.36 11.47 39.89
CA ARG A 327 16.77 10.87 41.17
C ARG A 327 15.83 11.30 42.31
N ASN A 328 15.59 10.41 43.27
CA ASN A 328 14.74 10.64 44.44
C ASN A 328 13.26 10.97 44.10
N ASN A 329 12.60 10.06 43.39
CA ASN A 329 11.16 10.05 43.04
C ASN A 329 10.52 8.68 43.36
N VAL A 330 9.19 8.51 43.26
CA VAL A 330 8.42 7.34 43.78
C VAL A 330 7.70 6.53 42.68
N ILE A 331 8.40 6.08 41.63
CA ILE A 331 7.80 5.49 40.42
C ILE A 331 7.32 4.00 40.63
N ASN A 332 6.04 3.67 40.31
CA ASN A 332 5.26 2.45 40.66
C ASN A 332 5.60 1.13 39.86
N PRO A 333 5.34 -0.10 40.39
CA PRO A 333 5.98 -1.37 39.99
C PRO A 333 5.19 -2.32 39.06
N PHE A 334 4.16 -1.90 38.31
CA PHE A 334 3.70 -2.70 37.13
C PHE A 334 4.78 -2.76 36.02
N CYS A 335 5.83 -1.95 36.19
CA CYS A 335 7.14 -2.04 35.55
C CYS A 335 8.10 -3.02 36.26
N ARG A 336 7.61 -4.02 37.03
CA ARG A 336 8.44 -5.14 37.51
C ARG A 336 8.40 -6.29 36.50
N SER A 337 9.39 -6.24 35.61
CA SER A 337 10.22 -7.34 35.12
C SER A 337 9.58 -8.70 34.75
N LEU A 338 9.75 -9.11 33.49
CA LEU A 338 9.59 -10.50 33.04
C LEU A 338 10.67 -11.45 33.60
N SER A 339 11.67 -10.94 34.32
CA SER A 339 12.72 -11.77 34.94
C SER A 339 12.16 -12.68 36.03
N GLY A 340 12.63 -13.93 36.06
CA GLY A 340 12.26 -14.94 37.07
C GLY A 340 11.15 -15.93 36.71
N ASN A 341 10.55 -15.83 35.51
CA ASN A 341 9.55 -16.81 35.03
C ASN A 341 10.20 -17.93 34.21
N PRO A 342 9.80 -19.22 34.38
CA PRO A 342 10.35 -20.32 33.59
C PRO A 342 9.73 -20.36 32.17
N LEU A 343 10.25 -19.53 31.26
CA LEU A 343 9.70 -19.37 29.91
C LEU A 343 10.10 -20.52 28.97
N HIS A 344 9.11 -21.09 28.26
CA HIS A 344 9.34 -22.09 27.21
C HIS A 344 9.40 -21.41 25.84
N CYS A 345 10.61 -21.14 25.36
CA CYS A 345 10.90 -20.31 24.21
C CYS A 345 10.86 -21.08 22.89
N THR A 346 9.66 -21.45 22.46
CA THR A 346 9.40 -22.09 21.15
C THR A 346 8.94 -21.06 20.11
N CYS A 347 8.71 -21.49 18.86
CA CYS A 347 8.20 -20.62 17.81
C CYS A 347 6.89 -19.90 18.19
N HIS A 348 6.08 -20.47 19.07
CA HIS A 348 4.80 -19.89 19.51
C HIS A 348 4.94 -18.60 20.35
N ILE A 349 6.09 -18.37 21.00
CA ILE A 349 6.37 -17.15 21.79
C ILE A 349 7.42 -16.25 21.12
N SER A 350 7.86 -16.59 19.91
CA SER A 350 8.86 -15.83 19.14
C SER A 350 8.51 -14.35 18.99
N TRP A 351 7.21 -14.03 18.89
CA TRP A 351 6.69 -12.67 18.79
C TRP A 351 7.05 -11.79 20.00
N VAL A 352 7.23 -12.37 21.19
CA VAL A 352 7.54 -11.62 22.42
C VAL A 352 8.96 -11.04 22.37
N SER A 353 9.92 -11.77 21.78
CA SER A 353 11.30 -11.26 21.59
C SER A 353 11.34 -10.01 20.72
N GLY A 354 10.61 -10.04 19.58
CA GLY A 354 10.51 -8.91 18.66
C GLY A 354 9.76 -7.74 19.29
N TRP A 355 8.71 -8.02 20.06
CA TRP A 355 7.95 -7.01 20.79
C TRP A 355 8.80 -6.29 21.85
N LEU A 356 9.65 -7.02 22.59
CA LEU A 356 10.56 -6.46 23.59
C LEU A 356 11.66 -5.59 22.95
N ARG A 357 12.27 -6.06 21.85
CA ARG A 357 13.28 -5.30 21.09
C ARG A 357 12.73 -4.01 20.49
N ALA A 358 11.56 -4.12 19.85
CA ALA A 358 10.90 -2.98 19.21
C ALA A 358 10.54 -1.89 20.22
N ARG A 359 10.38 -2.23 21.50
CA ARG A 359 10.09 -1.29 22.59
C ARG A 359 11.30 -0.97 23.48
N ARG A 360 12.48 -1.53 23.18
CA ARG A 360 13.73 -1.38 23.96
C ARG A 360 13.53 -1.62 25.47
N LEU A 361 12.70 -2.60 25.82
CA LEU A 361 12.38 -2.93 27.20
C LEU A 361 13.40 -3.93 27.76
N ALA A 362 14.26 -3.48 28.68
CA ALA A 362 15.19 -4.34 29.41
C ALA A 362 14.44 -5.08 30.53
N THR A 363 14.02 -6.32 30.26
CA THR A 363 13.10 -7.04 31.15
C THR A 363 13.75 -8.17 31.95
N GLY A 364 15.02 -8.50 31.68
CA GLY A 364 15.76 -9.59 32.35
C GLY A 364 15.14 -10.98 32.16
N ALA A 365 14.26 -11.14 31.17
CA ALA A 365 13.54 -12.39 30.90
C ALA A 365 14.47 -13.40 30.21
N THR A 366 14.68 -14.56 30.82
CA THR A 366 15.51 -15.63 30.24
C THR A 366 14.67 -16.86 29.92
N CYS A 367 15.00 -17.53 28.83
CA CYS A 367 14.38 -18.80 28.47
C CYS A 367 14.80 -19.91 29.44
N ALA A 368 13.87 -20.71 29.94
CA ALA A 368 14.17 -21.90 30.76
C ALA A 368 14.30 -23.17 29.91
N HIS A 369 13.58 -23.20 28.77
CA HIS A 369 13.54 -24.27 27.79
C HIS A 369 13.34 -23.69 26.38
N PRO A 370 13.68 -24.41 25.28
CA PRO A 370 14.37 -25.70 25.24
C PRO A 370 15.86 -25.58 25.64
N PRO A 371 16.58 -26.70 25.91
CA PRO A 371 17.97 -26.68 26.38
C PRO A 371 18.95 -25.77 25.62
N PRO A 372 18.86 -25.63 24.27
CA PRO A 372 19.77 -24.73 23.52
C PRO A 372 19.59 -23.25 23.84
N LEU A 373 18.40 -22.85 24.29
CA LEU A 373 18.08 -21.45 24.62
C LEU A 373 18.05 -21.21 26.13
N ARG A 374 18.34 -22.22 26.96
CA ARG A 374 18.28 -22.08 28.41
C ARG A 374 19.26 -21.00 28.89
N GLY A 375 18.74 -20.01 29.61
CA GLY A 375 19.49 -18.85 30.10
C GLY A 375 19.62 -17.70 29.10
N ALA A 376 19.19 -17.87 27.86
CA ALA A 376 19.26 -16.82 26.86
C ALA A 376 18.22 -15.71 27.13
N GLU A 377 18.66 -14.45 27.05
CA GLU A 377 17.77 -13.31 27.23
C GLU A 377 16.81 -13.16 26.05
N LEU A 378 15.51 -13.18 26.33
CA LEU A 378 14.44 -13.17 25.33
C LEU A 378 14.51 -11.95 24.40
N GLN A 379 15.06 -10.82 24.88
CA GLN A 379 15.24 -9.60 24.10
C GLN A 379 16.36 -9.68 23.05
N HIS A 380 17.27 -10.66 23.15
CA HIS A 380 18.39 -10.80 22.22
C HIS A 380 18.19 -11.94 21.22
N LEU A 381 17.14 -12.73 21.40
CA LEU A 381 16.80 -13.82 20.49
C LEU A 381 16.13 -13.27 19.22
N GLU A 382 16.59 -13.76 18.08
CA GLU A 382 16.00 -13.56 16.77
C GLU A 382 14.93 -14.59 16.46
N LEU A 383 14.02 -14.28 15.53
CA LEU A 383 12.93 -15.19 15.14
C LEU A 383 13.45 -16.58 14.70
N ALA A 384 14.66 -16.64 14.12
CA ALA A 384 15.30 -17.87 13.69
C ALA A 384 15.79 -18.77 14.85
N ASP A 385 15.97 -18.20 16.06
CA ASP A 385 16.43 -18.94 17.22
C ASP A 385 15.32 -19.80 17.82
N PHE A 386 14.05 -19.42 17.59
CA PHE A 386 12.88 -20.15 18.07
C PHE A 386 12.51 -21.29 17.12
N LYS A 387 12.67 -22.53 17.59
CA LYS A 387 12.30 -23.73 16.84
C LYS A 387 11.09 -24.42 17.50
N CYS A 388 10.23 -25.01 16.67
CA CYS A 388 9.15 -25.87 17.13
C CYS A 388 9.36 -27.29 16.61
N THR A 389 9.14 -28.25 17.48
CA THR A 389 9.00 -29.67 17.18
C THR A 389 7.51 -30.04 17.11
N PRO A 390 7.14 -31.17 16.50
CA PRO A 390 5.74 -31.64 16.47
C PRO A 390 5.13 -31.87 17.86
N GLU A 391 5.96 -31.91 18.90
CA GLU A 391 5.59 -32.14 20.29
C GLU A 391 5.31 -30.83 21.06
N ASP A 392 5.67 -29.67 20.49
CA ASP A 392 5.48 -28.36 21.12
C ASP A 392 4.02 -27.87 20.98
N SER A 393 3.36 -27.59 22.10
CA SER A 393 1.96 -27.12 22.15
C SER A 393 1.88 -25.61 22.46
N GLY A 394 1.44 -24.83 21.48
CA GLY A 394 1.18 -23.38 21.60
C GLY A 394 -0.28 -23.02 21.92
N CYS A 395 -0.54 -21.74 22.22
CA CYS A 395 -1.87 -21.22 22.59
C CYS A 395 -2.84 -21.00 21.40
N LEU A 396 -2.47 -21.32 20.16
CA LEU A 396 -3.34 -21.21 18.99
C LEU A 396 -3.28 -22.49 18.14
N PRO A 397 -4.42 -22.99 17.64
CA PRO A 397 -4.48 -24.24 16.88
C PRO A 397 -3.78 -24.11 15.52
N ALA A 398 -3.17 -25.21 15.07
CA ALA A 398 -2.35 -25.30 13.86
C ALA A 398 -3.08 -24.97 12.53
N GLU A 399 -4.42 -24.90 12.54
CA GLU A 399 -5.26 -24.65 11.34
C GLU A 399 -5.83 -23.22 11.26
N TYR A 400 -5.39 -22.28 12.10
CA TYR A 400 -5.99 -20.94 12.16
C TYR A 400 -5.72 -20.06 10.93
N CYS A 401 -4.59 -20.25 10.24
CA CYS A 401 -4.19 -19.40 9.12
C CYS A 401 -4.10 -20.19 7.81
N PRO A 402 -4.65 -19.68 6.69
CA PRO A 402 -4.56 -20.38 5.41
C PRO A 402 -3.10 -20.58 4.96
N ALA A 403 -2.84 -21.69 4.27
CA ALA A 403 -1.52 -21.98 3.73
C ALA A 403 -1.06 -20.87 2.77
N GLY A 404 0.18 -20.40 2.95
CA GLY A 404 0.72 -19.28 2.18
C GLY A 404 0.29 -17.89 2.65
N CYS A 405 -0.48 -17.81 3.74
CA CYS A 405 -0.87 -16.55 4.38
C CYS A 405 -0.23 -16.39 5.77
N ALA A 406 -0.10 -15.14 6.19
CA ALA A 406 0.28 -14.73 7.54
C ALA A 406 -0.91 -14.08 8.25
N CYS A 407 -1.22 -14.54 9.46
CA CYS A 407 -2.35 -14.06 10.25
C CYS A 407 -1.87 -13.44 11.55
N ALA A 408 -2.34 -12.23 11.87
CA ALA A 408 -2.03 -11.52 13.10
C ALA A 408 -3.33 -10.92 13.68
N GLY A 409 -3.84 -11.52 14.75
CA GLY A 409 -5.18 -11.19 15.25
C GLY A 409 -6.23 -11.43 14.16
N THR A 410 -7.04 -10.42 13.86
CA THR A 410 -8.08 -10.47 12.81
C THR A 410 -7.60 -10.04 11.41
N VAL A 411 -6.30 -9.81 11.24
CA VAL A 411 -5.72 -9.39 9.96
C VAL A 411 -5.12 -10.59 9.24
N VAL A 412 -5.49 -10.78 7.97
CA VAL A 412 -5.01 -11.88 7.12
C VAL A 412 -4.27 -11.31 5.92
N ARG A 413 -3.01 -11.72 5.75
CA ARG A 413 -2.13 -11.27 4.66
C ARG A 413 -1.68 -12.46 3.81
N CYS A 414 -2.07 -12.44 2.55
CA CYS A 414 -1.85 -13.51 1.58
C CYS A 414 -1.14 -12.98 0.31
N ALA A 415 -0.37 -11.90 0.45
CA ALA A 415 0.28 -11.24 -0.68
C ALA A 415 1.37 -12.11 -1.31
N ARG A 416 1.49 -12.09 -2.65
CA ARG A 416 2.57 -12.77 -3.41
C ARG A 416 2.67 -14.28 -3.18
N ALA A 417 1.57 -14.93 -2.78
CA ALA A 417 1.49 -16.37 -2.57
C ALA A 417 1.18 -17.15 -3.86
N ARG A 418 1.19 -16.49 -5.02
CA ARG A 418 0.83 -17.06 -6.35
C ARG A 418 -0.55 -17.72 -6.35
N LEU A 419 -1.48 -17.16 -5.59
CA LEU A 419 -2.82 -17.70 -5.44
C LEU A 419 -3.59 -17.49 -6.75
N ALA A 420 -4.11 -18.57 -7.34
CA ALA A 420 -5.00 -18.50 -8.49
C ALA A 420 -6.46 -18.19 -8.11
N ALA A 421 -6.82 -18.40 -6.83
CA ALA A 421 -8.13 -18.15 -6.26
C ALA A 421 -8.00 -17.78 -4.78
N LEU A 422 -9.09 -17.30 -4.16
CA LEU A 422 -9.10 -17.08 -2.70
C LEU A 422 -8.77 -18.38 -1.94
N PRO A 423 -7.93 -18.33 -0.91
CA PRO A 423 -7.58 -19.50 -0.13
C PRO A 423 -8.82 -20.02 0.62
N PRO A 424 -9.03 -21.34 0.68
CA PRO A 424 -10.15 -21.91 1.43
C PRO A 424 -9.94 -21.67 2.93
N ARG A 425 -11.03 -21.50 3.68
CA ARG A 425 -11.05 -21.35 5.16
C ARG A 425 -10.43 -20.06 5.70
N LEU A 426 -10.79 -18.92 5.12
CA LEU A 426 -10.49 -17.62 5.74
C LEU A 426 -11.17 -17.50 7.13
N PRO A 427 -10.47 -16.99 8.16
CA PRO A 427 -11.06 -16.80 9.48
C PRO A 427 -12.31 -15.91 9.41
N PRO A 428 -13.45 -16.30 10.02
CA PRO A 428 -14.71 -15.55 9.91
C PRO A 428 -14.66 -14.16 10.57
N HIS A 429 -13.76 -13.97 11.54
CA HIS A 429 -13.54 -12.70 12.24
C HIS A 429 -12.56 -11.77 11.53
N THR A 430 -12.15 -12.08 10.29
CA THR A 430 -11.20 -11.25 9.54
C THR A 430 -11.74 -9.84 9.35
N THR A 431 -10.98 -8.85 9.80
CA THR A 431 -11.30 -7.41 9.63
C THR A 431 -10.57 -6.80 8.45
N GLU A 432 -9.37 -7.29 8.14
CA GLU A 432 -8.59 -6.81 7.00
C GLU A 432 -8.01 -8.00 6.23
N LEU A 433 -8.24 -8.01 4.92
CA LEU A 433 -7.78 -9.06 4.01
C LEU A 433 -6.95 -8.46 2.88
N TYR A 434 -5.69 -8.89 2.81
CA TYR A 434 -4.69 -8.44 1.86
C TYR A 434 -4.34 -9.60 0.91
N LEU A 435 -4.73 -9.48 -0.36
CA LEU A 435 -4.58 -10.48 -1.42
C LEU A 435 -3.83 -9.90 -2.65
N GLU A 436 -3.12 -8.79 -2.46
CA GLU A 436 -2.41 -8.10 -3.52
C GLU A 436 -1.29 -8.93 -4.16
N SER A 437 -1.00 -8.65 -5.43
CA SER A 437 0.10 -9.29 -6.17
C SER A 437 -0.01 -10.82 -6.24
N ASN A 438 -1.20 -11.33 -6.58
CA ASN A 438 -1.46 -12.75 -6.81
C ASN A 438 -1.89 -13.01 -8.26
N GLU A 439 -2.40 -14.21 -8.55
CA GLU A 439 -2.86 -14.62 -9.87
C GLU A 439 -4.38 -14.80 -9.93
N ILE A 440 -5.11 -14.16 -9.01
CA ILE A 440 -6.55 -14.36 -8.84
C ILE A 440 -7.29 -13.82 -10.07
N THR A 441 -8.11 -14.67 -10.70
CA THR A 441 -8.85 -14.32 -11.92
C THR A 441 -10.29 -13.89 -11.67
N SER A 442 -10.86 -14.29 -10.54
CA SER A 442 -12.25 -14.02 -10.16
C SER A 442 -12.44 -14.07 -8.64
N ILE A 443 -13.50 -13.40 -8.18
CA ILE A 443 -14.01 -13.47 -6.81
C ILE A 443 -15.51 -13.69 -6.91
N SER A 444 -16.04 -14.58 -6.08
CA SER A 444 -17.49 -14.82 -5.95
C SER A 444 -17.98 -14.55 -4.54
N SER A 445 -19.29 -14.29 -4.41
CA SER A 445 -19.93 -14.04 -3.12
C SER A 445 -19.82 -15.25 -2.19
N GLU A 446 -19.87 -16.47 -2.71
CA GLU A 446 -19.73 -17.70 -1.93
C GLU A 446 -18.41 -17.76 -1.15
N GLN A 447 -17.34 -17.20 -1.72
CA GLN A 447 -16.01 -17.22 -1.13
C GLN A 447 -15.82 -16.17 -0.03
N ILE A 448 -16.59 -15.07 -0.01
CA ILE A 448 -16.34 -13.94 0.91
C ILE A 448 -17.52 -13.53 1.79
N ARG A 449 -18.75 -13.98 1.50
CA ARG A 449 -19.97 -13.58 2.23
C ARG A 449 -19.93 -13.82 3.74
N HIS A 450 -19.10 -14.76 4.20
CA HIS A 450 -18.98 -15.10 5.61
C HIS A 450 -18.12 -14.10 6.39
N LEU A 451 -17.32 -13.25 5.72
CA LEU A 451 -16.41 -12.28 6.32
C LEU A 451 -17.14 -10.98 6.73
N THR A 452 -18.19 -11.11 7.52
CA THR A 452 -19.10 -9.99 7.88
C THR A 452 -18.43 -8.85 8.67
N GLN A 453 -17.23 -9.07 9.22
CA GLN A 453 -16.45 -8.07 9.96
C GLN A 453 -15.44 -7.32 9.09
N LEU A 454 -15.35 -7.64 7.80
CA LEU A 454 -14.34 -7.10 6.91
C LEU A 454 -14.56 -5.60 6.70
N THR A 455 -13.54 -4.81 7.04
CA THR A 455 -13.51 -3.35 6.85
C THR A 455 -12.58 -2.96 5.72
N ARG A 456 -11.60 -3.80 5.37
CA ARG A 456 -10.66 -3.56 4.27
C ARG A 456 -10.41 -4.83 3.44
N LEU A 457 -10.54 -4.69 2.13
CA LEU A 457 -10.18 -5.71 1.15
C LEU A 457 -9.25 -5.12 0.09
N ASP A 458 -8.03 -5.64 0.02
CA ASP A 458 -7.07 -5.32 -1.04
C ASP A 458 -6.87 -6.54 -1.95
N ILE A 459 -7.27 -6.38 -3.21
CA ILE A 459 -7.15 -7.39 -4.27
C ILE A 459 -6.43 -6.78 -5.49
N SER A 460 -5.59 -5.77 -5.28
CA SER A 460 -4.82 -5.09 -6.32
C SER A 460 -3.76 -6.00 -6.97
N ASN A 461 -3.25 -5.61 -8.14
CA ASN A 461 -2.20 -6.36 -8.85
C ASN A 461 -2.54 -7.85 -9.06
N ASN A 462 -3.77 -8.15 -9.50
CA ASN A 462 -4.25 -9.51 -9.79
C ASN A 462 -4.67 -9.62 -11.27
N LYS A 463 -5.30 -10.74 -11.64
CA LYS A 463 -5.76 -11.02 -13.02
C LYS A 463 -7.29 -10.90 -13.14
N ILE A 464 -7.96 -10.19 -12.23
CA ILE A 464 -9.41 -10.10 -12.19
C ILE A 464 -9.91 -9.31 -13.40
N SER A 465 -10.84 -9.90 -14.15
CA SER A 465 -11.37 -9.29 -15.37
C SER A 465 -12.79 -8.77 -15.26
N VAL A 466 -13.59 -9.31 -14.33
CA VAL A 466 -15.00 -8.95 -14.16
C VAL A 466 -15.31 -8.89 -12.67
N LEU A 467 -16.04 -7.86 -12.25
CA LEU A 467 -16.75 -7.85 -10.97
C LEU A 467 -18.23 -8.18 -11.23
N SER A 468 -18.64 -9.37 -10.82
CA SER A 468 -20.01 -9.86 -11.04
C SER A 468 -20.99 -9.26 -10.03
N ASN A 469 -22.28 -9.26 -10.38
CA ASN A 469 -23.36 -8.82 -9.50
C ASN A 469 -23.31 -9.54 -8.16
N ASN A 470 -23.58 -8.81 -7.09
CA ASN A 470 -23.68 -9.30 -5.71
C ASN A 470 -22.38 -9.93 -5.16
N THR A 471 -21.22 -9.70 -5.81
CA THR A 471 -19.94 -10.27 -5.36
C THR A 471 -19.63 -9.93 -3.90
N PHE A 472 -19.86 -8.68 -3.50
CA PHE A 472 -19.59 -8.19 -2.14
C PHE A 472 -20.84 -8.09 -1.25
N GLU A 473 -21.93 -8.77 -1.64
CA GLU A 473 -23.18 -8.74 -0.89
C GLU A 473 -22.98 -9.25 0.54
N GLY A 474 -23.52 -8.52 1.52
CA GLY A 474 -23.40 -8.84 2.95
C GLY A 474 -22.18 -8.24 3.65
N LEU A 475 -21.21 -7.65 2.93
CA LEU A 475 -20.03 -6.99 3.50
C LEU A 475 -20.30 -5.53 3.90
N THR A 476 -21.33 -5.30 4.71
CA THR A 476 -21.84 -3.96 5.03
C THR A 476 -20.87 -3.07 5.83
N LYS A 477 -19.85 -3.67 6.48
CA LYS A 477 -18.80 -2.95 7.22
C LYS A 477 -17.60 -2.54 6.35
N LEU A 478 -17.57 -2.94 5.08
CA LEU A 478 -16.44 -2.69 4.20
C LEU A 478 -16.30 -1.19 3.95
N SER A 479 -15.15 -0.64 4.36
CA SER A 479 -14.79 0.78 4.28
C SER A 479 -13.79 1.04 3.15
N THR A 480 -12.90 0.10 2.87
CA THR A 480 -11.88 0.24 1.82
C THR A 480 -11.88 -0.98 0.90
N LEU A 481 -12.06 -0.75 -0.40
CA LEU A 481 -11.98 -1.75 -1.45
C LEU A 481 -10.97 -1.29 -2.51
N ILE A 482 -9.87 -2.03 -2.65
CA ILE A 482 -8.78 -1.73 -3.59
C ILE A 482 -8.72 -2.84 -4.64
N VAL A 483 -9.05 -2.51 -5.90
CA VAL A 483 -9.05 -3.42 -7.06
C VAL A 483 -8.18 -2.88 -8.20
N SER A 484 -7.17 -2.10 -7.85
CA SER A 484 -6.31 -1.39 -8.81
C SER A 484 -5.37 -2.35 -9.54
N TYR A 485 -4.91 -1.95 -10.72
CA TYR A 485 -3.93 -2.70 -11.51
C TYR A 485 -4.34 -4.16 -11.76
N ASN A 486 -5.62 -4.36 -12.06
CA ASN A 486 -6.17 -5.63 -12.49
C ASN A 486 -6.40 -5.61 -14.01
N ARG A 487 -7.18 -6.57 -14.52
CA ARG A 487 -7.59 -6.63 -15.93
C ARG A 487 -9.07 -6.31 -16.08
N LEU A 488 -9.64 -5.52 -15.16
CA LEU A 488 -11.08 -5.28 -15.12
C LEU A 488 -11.52 -4.60 -16.42
N ARG A 489 -12.38 -5.28 -17.15
CA ARG A 489 -13.03 -4.77 -18.36
C ARG A 489 -14.49 -4.43 -18.13
N CYS A 490 -15.11 -5.04 -17.12
CA CYS A 490 -16.51 -4.85 -16.78
C CYS A 490 -16.72 -4.85 -15.27
N VAL A 491 -17.52 -3.89 -14.80
CA VAL A 491 -18.12 -3.88 -13.47
C VAL A 491 -19.62 -3.94 -13.66
N GLN A 492 -20.25 -5.06 -13.29
CA GLN A 492 -21.68 -5.24 -13.48
C GLN A 492 -22.49 -4.33 -12.54
N ARG A 493 -23.74 -4.06 -12.92
CA ARG A 493 -24.60 -3.04 -12.29
C ARG A 493 -24.73 -3.18 -10.77
N ASP A 494 -24.89 -4.39 -10.26
CA ASP A 494 -25.11 -4.66 -8.83
C ASP A 494 -23.86 -5.27 -8.17
N ALA A 495 -22.68 -5.11 -8.78
CA ALA A 495 -21.45 -5.68 -8.24
C ALA A 495 -21.06 -5.12 -6.87
N LEU A 496 -21.33 -3.83 -6.63
CA LEU A 496 -21.02 -3.10 -5.40
C LEU A 496 -22.25 -2.87 -4.50
N LYS A 497 -23.33 -3.61 -4.75
CA LYS A 497 -24.60 -3.47 -4.03
C LYS A 497 -24.41 -3.73 -2.52
N GLY A 498 -25.04 -2.89 -1.70
CA GLY A 498 -25.05 -3.02 -0.23
C GLY A 498 -23.80 -2.50 0.50
N LEU A 499 -22.81 -1.93 -0.21
CA LEU A 499 -21.58 -1.39 0.40
C LEU A 499 -21.77 0.04 0.94
N THR A 500 -22.73 0.23 1.86
CA THR A 500 -23.15 1.55 2.35
C THR A 500 -22.11 2.29 3.20
N GLN A 501 -21.17 1.57 3.81
CA GLN A 501 -20.06 2.14 4.61
C GLN A 501 -18.77 2.35 3.80
N LEU A 502 -18.77 2.05 2.49
CA LEU A 502 -17.57 2.14 1.67
C LEU A 502 -17.13 3.60 1.53
N ARG A 503 -15.89 3.88 1.91
CA ARG A 503 -15.26 5.20 1.87
C ARG A 503 -14.25 5.32 0.75
N VAL A 504 -13.47 4.26 0.52
CA VAL A 504 -12.39 4.25 -0.47
C VAL A 504 -12.63 3.14 -1.47
N LEU A 505 -12.78 3.51 -2.75
CA LEU A 505 -12.87 2.60 -3.88
C LEU A 505 -11.76 2.91 -4.89
N SER A 506 -10.86 1.95 -5.15
CA SER A 506 -9.80 2.14 -6.14
C SER A 506 -9.92 1.16 -7.30
N LEU A 507 -10.31 1.67 -8.47
CA LEU A 507 -10.41 0.97 -9.76
C LEU A 507 -9.33 1.43 -10.75
N HIS A 508 -8.29 2.12 -10.26
CA HIS A 508 -7.21 2.68 -11.06
C HIS A 508 -6.43 1.62 -11.85
N GLY A 509 -5.99 1.95 -13.07
CA GLY A 509 -5.09 1.09 -13.83
C GLY A 509 -5.73 -0.20 -14.32
N ASN A 510 -6.97 -0.12 -14.79
CA ASN A 510 -7.73 -1.26 -15.34
C ASN A 510 -8.05 -1.03 -16.83
N ASN A 511 -8.89 -1.88 -17.42
CA ASN A 511 -9.30 -1.79 -18.82
C ASN A 511 -10.80 -1.46 -18.98
N ILE A 512 -11.34 -0.66 -18.05
CA ILE A 512 -12.77 -0.29 -18.01
C ILE A 512 -13.04 0.77 -19.08
N SER A 513 -14.02 0.52 -19.96
CA SER A 513 -14.48 1.52 -20.91
C SER A 513 -15.85 2.10 -20.61
N MET A 514 -16.73 1.35 -19.97
CA MET A 514 -18.04 1.84 -19.53
C MET A 514 -18.34 1.32 -18.13
N LEU A 515 -19.07 2.13 -17.36
CA LEU A 515 -19.65 1.74 -16.08
C LEU A 515 -21.17 1.85 -16.22
N ALA A 516 -21.88 0.78 -15.86
CA ALA A 516 -23.33 0.77 -15.92
C ALA A 516 -23.95 1.80 -14.96
N ASP A 517 -25.07 2.39 -15.34
CA ASP A 517 -25.79 3.31 -14.49
C ASP A 517 -26.31 2.61 -13.21
N GLY A 518 -26.04 3.23 -12.08
CA GLY A 518 -26.39 2.72 -10.76
C GLY A 518 -25.35 1.80 -10.11
N VAL A 519 -24.17 1.56 -10.72
CA VAL A 519 -23.07 0.80 -10.09
C VAL A 519 -22.64 1.38 -8.75
N PHE A 520 -22.77 2.71 -8.57
CA PHE A 520 -22.41 3.43 -7.34
C PHE A 520 -23.62 3.85 -6.49
N ARG A 521 -24.81 3.31 -6.76
CA ARG A 521 -26.07 3.76 -6.15
C ARG A 521 -26.08 3.65 -4.62
N ASP A 522 -25.51 2.57 -4.08
CA ASP A 522 -25.56 2.28 -2.63
C ASP A 522 -24.33 2.83 -1.87
N LEU A 523 -23.40 3.54 -2.54
CA LEU A 523 -22.14 4.00 -1.96
C LEU A 523 -22.32 5.34 -1.20
N GLU A 524 -23.16 5.33 -0.18
CA GLU A 524 -23.58 6.55 0.56
C GLU A 524 -22.43 7.24 1.32
N SER A 525 -21.45 6.47 1.79
CA SER A 525 -20.33 6.98 2.61
C SER A 525 -19.06 7.28 1.80
N ILE A 526 -19.14 7.21 0.48
CA ILE A 526 -17.95 7.28 -0.38
C ILE A 526 -17.25 8.61 -0.21
N SER A 527 -15.94 8.55 0.01
CA SER A 527 -15.08 9.72 0.06
C SER A 527 -14.06 9.73 -1.05
N HIS A 528 -13.52 8.59 -1.48
CA HIS A 528 -12.48 8.53 -2.51
C HIS A 528 -12.85 7.49 -3.57
N VAL A 529 -12.79 7.90 -4.83
CA VAL A 529 -12.91 6.99 -5.98
C VAL A 529 -11.76 7.27 -6.95
N ALA A 530 -10.91 6.28 -7.15
CA ALA A 530 -9.83 6.36 -8.14
C ALA A 530 -10.20 5.58 -9.40
N LEU A 531 -10.41 6.32 -10.51
CA LEU A 531 -10.76 5.77 -11.84
C LEU A 531 -9.71 6.04 -12.92
N GLY A 532 -8.61 6.71 -12.57
CA GLY A 532 -7.54 7.04 -13.52
C GLY A 532 -6.96 5.82 -14.23
N SER A 533 -6.27 6.05 -15.35
CA SER A 533 -5.63 5.00 -16.16
C SER A 533 -6.62 3.89 -16.59
N ASN A 534 -7.80 4.31 -17.08
CA ASN A 534 -8.80 3.45 -17.71
C ASN A 534 -9.20 4.05 -19.07
N PRO A 535 -9.42 3.23 -20.12
CA PRO A 535 -9.83 3.71 -21.45
C PRO A 535 -11.33 4.00 -21.51
N LEU A 536 -11.79 5.03 -20.77
CA LEU A 536 -13.21 5.39 -20.63
C LEU A 536 -13.80 5.94 -21.93
N TYR A 537 -14.96 5.41 -22.34
CA TYR A 537 -15.79 5.91 -23.43
C TYR A 537 -16.86 6.85 -22.85
N CYS A 538 -16.78 8.13 -23.21
CA CYS A 538 -17.50 9.23 -22.58
C CYS A 538 -18.60 9.81 -23.47
N ASP A 539 -19.59 9.01 -23.82
CA ASP A 539 -20.83 9.46 -24.46
C ASP A 539 -21.92 9.77 -23.43
N CYS A 540 -23.19 9.79 -23.85
CA CYS A 540 -24.30 10.01 -22.91
C CYS A 540 -24.44 8.93 -21.83
N SER A 541 -23.94 7.70 -22.05
CA SER A 541 -23.99 6.63 -21.05
C SER A 541 -23.06 6.89 -19.86
N ALA A 542 -22.01 7.72 -20.04
CA ALA A 542 -21.13 8.16 -18.96
C ALA A 542 -21.59 9.47 -18.30
N ARG A 543 -22.71 10.07 -18.74
CA ARG A 543 -23.23 11.33 -18.19
C ARG A 543 -23.53 11.21 -16.69
N TRP A 544 -24.20 10.12 -16.30
CA TRP A 544 -24.52 9.86 -14.90
C TRP A 544 -23.26 9.87 -14.03
N LEU A 545 -22.13 9.36 -14.55
CA LEU A 545 -20.88 9.31 -13.79
C LEU A 545 -20.31 10.72 -13.60
N SER A 546 -20.35 11.57 -14.62
CA SER A 546 -19.96 12.98 -14.49
C SER A 546 -20.85 13.72 -13.49
N GLU A 547 -22.16 13.48 -13.51
CA GLU A 547 -23.11 14.09 -12.58
C GLU A 547 -22.94 13.55 -11.16
N TRP A 548 -22.81 12.24 -11.01
CA TRP A 548 -22.57 11.57 -9.74
C TRP A 548 -21.26 12.03 -9.12
N VAL A 549 -20.17 12.13 -9.89
CA VAL A 549 -18.89 12.64 -9.37
C VAL A 549 -19.00 14.12 -8.97
N LYS A 550 -19.87 14.92 -9.60
CA LYS A 550 -20.12 16.32 -9.19
C LYS A 550 -21.03 16.44 -7.97
N VAL A 551 -22.00 15.54 -7.81
CA VAL A 551 -22.95 15.51 -6.68
C VAL A 551 -22.32 14.86 -5.45
N ALA A 552 -21.62 13.73 -5.62
CA ALA A 552 -20.71 13.14 -4.63
C ALA A 552 -19.40 13.97 -4.47
N GLY A 553 -19.23 15.00 -5.29
CA GLY A 553 -18.02 15.80 -5.53
C GLY A 553 -17.55 16.71 -4.41
N GLU A 554 -17.92 16.43 -3.16
CA GLU A 554 -17.28 17.06 -2.02
C GLU A 554 -15.97 16.35 -1.60
N TYR A 555 -15.74 15.08 -2.01
CA TYR A 555 -14.57 14.32 -1.54
C TYR A 555 -13.85 13.46 -2.61
N VAL A 556 -14.47 13.22 -3.78
CA VAL A 556 -13.96 12.24 -4.76
C VAL A 556 -12.84 12.82 -5.66
N GLU A 557 -11.60 12.37 -5.47
CA GLU A 557 -10.43 12.71 -6.31
C GLU A 557 -10.48 12.09 -7.72
N ALA A 558 -11.40 12.54 -8.58
CA ALA A 558 -11.50 12.07 -9.97
C ALA A 558 -10.49 12.75 -10.93
N GLY A 559 -9.54 13.55 -10.44
CA GLY A 559 -8.66 14.44 -11.23
C GLY A 559 -7.75 13.77 -12.28
N ILE A 560 -7.75 12.44 -12.39
CA ILE A 560 -6.94 11.67 -13.35
C ILE A 560 -7.81 10.87 -14.34
N ALA A 561 -9.13 10.76 -14.12
CA ALA A 561 -10.01 10.02 -15.02
C ALA A 561 -10.27 10.83 -16.29
N ARG A 562 -9.59 10.44 -17.38
CA ARG A 562 -9.70 11.03 -18.71
C ARG A 562 -10.54 10.14 -19.61
N CYS A 563 -11.31 10.77 -20.47
CA CYS A 563 -11.99 10.10 -21.56
C CYS A 563 -10.97 9.71 -22.63
N ALA A 564 -11.00 8.45 -23.08
CA ALA A 564 -10.23 7.98 -24.22
C ALA A 564 -10.96 8.29 -25.53
N ASP A 565 -12.28 8.13 -25.54
CA ASP A 565 -13.16 8.27 -26.69
C ASP A 565 -14.55 8.76 -26.26
N PRO A 566 -15.44 9.21 -27.17
CA PRO A 566 -15.20 9.44 -28.60
C PRO A 566 -14.26 10.64 -28.86
N PRO A 567 -13.77 10.88 -30.09
CA PRO A 567 -12.83 11.96 -30.42
C PRO A 567 -13.13 13.35 -29.83
N PRO A 568 -14.38 13.88 -29.80
CA PRO A 568 -14.65 15.19 -29.19
C PRO A 568 -14.51 15.22 -27.66
N MET A 569 -14.45 14.06 -27.01
CA MET A 569 -14.30 13.90 -25.56
C MET A 569 -12.91 13.44 -25.16
N ARG A 570 -12.07 13.02 -26.10
CA ARG A 570 -10.70 12.55 -25.85
C ARG A 570 -9.90 13.54 -24.99
N ASP A 571 -9.18 13.00 -24.02
CA ASP A 571 -8.35 13.67 -23.02
C ASP A 571 -9.06 14.60 -22.04
N LYS A 572 -10.37 14.84 -22.23
CA LYS A 572 -11.18 15.62 -21.29
C LYS A 572 -11.38 14.84 -20.00
N LEU A 573 -11.40 15.57 -18.88
CA LEU A 573 -11.61 14.98 -17.56
C LEU A 573 -13.10 14.75 -17.32
N VAL A 574 -13.44 13.58 -16.76
CA VAL A 574 -14.83 13.25 -16.41
C VAL A 574 -15.40 14.22 -15.36
N LEU A 575 -14.53 14.67 -14.44
CA LEU A 575 -14.86 15.58 -13.34
C LEU A 575 -15.20 17.00 -13.81
N SER A 576 -14.36 17.61 -14.65
CA SER A 576 -14.47 19.03 -15.00
C SER A 576 -15.32 19.30 -16.24
N THR A 577 -15.52 18.29 -17.09
CA THR A 577 -16.32 18.45 -18.31
C THR A 577 -17.81 18.58 -17.96
N SER A 578 -18.50 19.57 -18.52
CA SER A 578 -19.95 19.76 -18.31
C SER A 578 -20.73 18.48 -18.64
N SER A 579 -21.75 18.12 -17.84
CA SER A 579 -22.57 16.92 -18.10
C SER A 579 -23.32 17.01 -19.42
N SER A 580 -23.61 18.23 -19.89
CA SER A 580 -24.20 18.49 -21.20
C SER A 580 -23.30 18.14 -22.40
N ALA A 581 -21.98 17.99 -22.19
CA ALA A 581 -21.05 17.60 -23.27
C ALA A 581 -21.06 16.09 -23.54
N PHE A 582 -21.60 15.28 -22.62
CA PHE A 582 -21.74 13.83 -22.76
C PHE A 582 -22.99 13.53 -23.60
N VAL A 583 -22.84 13.46 -24.93
CA VAL A 583 -23.95 13.28 -25.88
C VAL A 583 -23.69 12.04 -26.73
N CYS A 584 -24.73 11.23 -26.95
CA CYS A 584 -24.69 10.13 -27.90
C CYS A 584 -25.05 10.66 -29.28
N LYS A 585 -24.07 10.64 -30.20
CA LYS A 585 -24.28 10.96 -31.62
C LYS A 585 -24.33 9.68 -32.46
N ASP A 586 -23.39 8.78 -32.19
CA ASP A 586 -23.22 7.49 -32.84
C ASP A 586 -23.23 6.37 -31.80
N GLU A 587 -23.53 5.14 -32.23
CA GLU A 587 -23.41 3.98 -31.35
C GLU A 587 -21.94 3.77 -30.94
N PRO A 588 -21.67 3.43 -29.67
CA PRO A 588 -20.31 3.09 -29.24
C PRO A 588 -19.73 1.95 -30.06
N PRO A 589 -18.40 1.94 -30.31
CA PRO A 589 -17.74 0.85 -31.00
C PRO A 589 -18.09 -0.51 -30.38
N ALA A 590 -18.32 -1.52 -31.22
CA ALA A 590 -18.75 -2.84 -30.75
C ALA A 590 -17.75 -3.50 -29.79
N ASP A 591 -16.48 -3.08 -29.75
CA ASP A 591 -15.46 -3.54 -28.79
C ASP A 591 -15.69 -2.95 -27.40
N VAL A 592 -16.20 -1.71 -27.31
CA VAL A 592 -16.54 -1.04 -26.05
C VAL A 592 -17.74 -1.74 -25.42
N ILE A 593 -18.81 -1.98 -26.19
CA ILE A 593 -20.04 -2.64 -25.71
C ILE A 593 -19.76 -4.11 -25.34
N ALA A 594 -18.96 -4.80 -26.15
CA ALA A 594 -18.61 -6.20 -25.93
C ALA A 594 -17.77 -6.47 -24.66
N LYS A 595 -17.22 -5.44 -24.01
CA LYS A 595 -16.49 -5.62 -22.74
C LYS A 595 -17.37 -6.16 -21.63
N CYS A 596 -18.62 -5.67 -21.53
CA CYS A 596 -19.60 -6.13 -20.55
C CYS A 596 -20.63 -7.11 -21.13
N ASP A 597 -21.05 -6.93 -22.39
CA ASP A 597 -21.99 -7.84 -23.07
C ASP A 597 -21.29 -8.57 -24.21
N ARG A 598 -20.75 -9.76 -23.92
CA ARG A 598 -20.06 -10.56 -24.95
C ARG A 598 -21.00 -11.07 -26.05
N CYS A 599 -22.32 -11.06 -25.85
CA CYS A 599 -23.27 -11.48 -26.87
C CYS A 599 -23.53 -10.39 -27.92
N TYR A 600 -23.16 -9.13 -27.64
CA TYR A 600 -23.40 -8.01 -28.55
C TYR A 600 -22.77 -8.20 -29.95
N ARG A 601 -21.61 -8.83 -30.04
CA ARG A 601 -20.94 -9.12 -31.32
C ARG A 601 -21.46 -10.39 -32.02
N ASN A 602 -22.53 -11.02 -31.50
CA ASN A 602 -23.04 -12.31 -31.95
C ASN A 602 -21.92 -13.35 -32.13
N PRO A 603 -21.18 -13.70 -31.06
CA PRO A 603 -20.03 -14.61 -31.16
C PRO A 603 -20.41 -16.05 -31.56
N CYS A 604 -21.70 -16.40 -31.50
CA CYS A 604 -22.21 -17.71 -31.88
C CYS A 604 -22.46 -17.76 -33.39
N LEU A 605 -21.75 -18.64 -34.09
CA LEU A 605 -21.86 -18.84 -35.53
C LEU A 605 -23.11 -19.68 -35.89
N HIS A 606 -23.44 -19.72 -37.18
CA HIS A 606 -24.49 -20.56 -37.77
C HIS A 606 -25.87 -20.46 -37.08
N GLY A 607 -26.25 -19.27 -36.62
CA GLY A 607 -27.54 -19.02 -35.98
C GLY A 607 -27.65 -19.55 -34.55
N GLY A 608 -26.53 -19.82 -33.88
CA GLY A 608 -26.53 -20.16 -32.46
C GLY A 608 -27.03 -19.00 -31.58
N ALA A 609 -27.80 -19.31 -30.54
CA ALA A 609 -28.28 -18.32 -29.59
C ALA A 609 -27.23 -18.04 -28.50
N CYS A 610 -26.87 -16.78 -28.28
CA CYS A 610 -25.90 -16.40 -27.26
C CYS A 610 -26.58 -16.08 -25.93
N ALA A 611 -26.05 -16.62 -24.83
CA ALA A 611 -26.44 -16.26 -23.47
C ALA A 611 -25.22 -15.82 -22.66
N ALA A 612 -25.34 -14.71 -21.93
CA ALA A 612 -24.28 -14.23 -21.05
C ALA A 612 -24.12 -15.15 -19.83
N SER A 613 -22.87 -15.44 -19.45
CA SER A 613 -22.56 -16.25 -18.26
C SER A 613 -22.38 -15.37 -17.02
N ALA A 614 -22.70 -15.90 -15.83
CA ALA A 614 -22.60 -15.18 -14.56
C ALA A 614 -21.19 -14.61 -14.23
N GLY A 615 -20.13 -15.20 -14.78
CA GLY A 615 -18.74 -14.72 -14.66
C GLY A 615 -18.30 -13.68 -15.72
N GLY A 616 -19.24 -13.10 -16.49
CA GLY A 616 -18.92 -12.18 -17.59
C GLY A 616 -18.31 -12.85 -18.83
N GLY A 617 -18.60 -14.14 -19.00
CA GLY A 617 -18.40 -14.92 -20.21
C GLY A 617 -19.68 -15.00 -21.07
N TYR A 618 -19.70 -15.88 -22.06
CA TYR A 618 -20.90 -16.23 -22.82
C TYR A 618 -20.93 -17.73 -23.10
N THR A 619 -22.11 -18.25 -23.37
CA THR A 619 -22.37 -19.62 -23.80
C THR A 619 -23.23 -19.58 -25.05
N CYS A 620 -22.89 -20.39 -26.05
CA CYS A 620 -23.66 -20.53 -27.27
C CYS A 620 -24.55 -21.78 -27.21
N ALA A 621 -25.85 -21.59 -27.39
CA ALA A 621 -26.78 -22.68 -27.68
C ALA A 621 -26.83 -22.88 -29.19
N CYS A 622 -26.17 -23.93 -29.68
CA CYS A 622 -26.03 -24.17 -31.11
C CYS A 622 -27.34 -24.61 -31.76
N ALA A 623 -27.56 -24.13 -32.99
CA ALA A 623 -28.62 -24.61 -33.85
C ALA A 623 -28.41 -26.10 -34.19
N ARG A 624 -29.48 -26.80 -34.55
CA ARG A 624 -29.41 -28.22 -34.93
C ARG A 624 -28.38 -28.42 -36.04
N GLY A 625 -27.48 -29.39 -35.83
CA GLY A 625 -26.42 -29.70 -36.81
C GLY A 625 -25.11 -28.95 -36.58
N PHE A 626 -24.93 -28.19 -35.50
CA PHE A 626 -23.68 -27.51 -35.17
C PHE A 626 -23.26 -27.73 -33.70
N HIS A 627 -21.96 -27.63 -33.43
CA HIS A 627 -21.36 -27.79 -32.10
C HIS A 627 -20.08 -26.96 -31.90
N GLY A 628 -19.52 -27.03 -30.69
CA GLY A 628 -18.36 -26.25 -30.26
C GLY A 628 -18.76 -24.98 -29.49
N ASP A 629 -17.80 -24.35 -28.84
CA ASP A 629 -18.04 -23.21 -27.92
C ASP A 629 -18.67 -21.99 -28.60
N THR A 630 -18.46 -21.85 -29.92
CA THR A 630 -19.05 -20.79 -30.76
C THR A 630 -19.92 -21.34 -31.88
N CYS A 631 -20.33 -22.61 -31.83
CA CYS A 631 -21.07 -23.28 -32.90
C CYS A 631 -20.34 -23.28 -34.26
N GLN A 632 -19.00 -23.28 -34.20
CA GLN A 632 -18.14 -23.17 -35.36
C GLN A 632 -18.04 -24.46 -36.17
N HIS A 633 -18.36 -25.60 -35.56
CA HIS A 633 -18.26 -26.91 -36.19
C HIS A 633 -19.64 -27.42 -36.58
N GLN A 634 -19.75 -28.01 -37.77
CA GLN A 634 -20.93 -28.77 -38.16
C GLN A 634 -20.87 -30.15 -37.51
N ILE A 635 -22.00 -30.68 -37.02
CA ILE A 635 -22.06 -32.04 -36.48
C ILE A 635 -21.79 -32.99 -37.64
N ASP A 636 -20.66 -33.67 -37.54
CA ASP A 636 -20.19 -34.66 -38.50
C ASP A 636 -20.09 -36.04 -37.83
N ALA A 637 -19.63 -37.04 -38.58
CA ALA A 637 -19.51 -38.41 -38.07
C ALA A 637 -18.41 -38.60 -37.00
N CYS A 638 -17.52 -37.61 -36.81
CA CYS A 638 -16.53 -37.59 -35.73
C CYS A 638 -17.02 -36.86 -34.47
N TYR A 639 -18.21 -36.27 -34.50
CA TYR A 639 -18.85 -35.67 -33.33
C TYR A 639 -19.08 -36.71 -32.22
N GLY A 640 -18.65 -36.39 -30.99
CA GLY A 640 -18.77 -37.29 -29.84
C GLY A 640 -17.59 -38.24 -29.62
N SER A 641 -16.47 -38.06 -30.33
CA SER A 641 -15.25 -38.88 -30.21
C SER A 641 -15.53 -40.38 -30.37
N PRO A 642 -15.96 -40.82 -31.57
CA PRO A 642 -16.39 -42.20 -31.81
C PRO A 642 -15.28 -43.27 -31.70
N CYS A 643 -14.01 -42.84 -31.72
CA CYS A 643 -12.83 -43.70 -31.57
C CYS A 643 -12.42 -43.77 -30.09
N ALA A 644 -12.38 -44.96 -29.50
CA ALA A 644 -12.01 -45.16 -28.10
C ALA A 644 -10.54 -44.81 -27.85
N HIS A 645 -9.64 -45.38 -28.65
CA HIS A 645 -8.19 -45.19 -28.56
C HIS A 645 -7.58 -44.86 -29.92
N GLY A 646 -8.08 -43.81 -30.58
CA GLY A 646 -7.64 -43.41 -31.93
C GLY A 646 -7.98 -41.96 -32.29
N ALA A 647 -7.42 -41.48 -33.40
CA ALA A 647 -7.81 -40.21 -34.01
C ALA A 647 -8.91 -40.44 -35.04
N CYS A 648 -10.01 -39.70 -34.95
CA CYS A 648 -11.11 -39.76 -35.93
C CYS A 648 -10.77 -38.93 -37.17
N GLN A 649 -10.98 -39.50 -38.35
CA GLN A 649 -10.81 -38.86 -39.64
C GLN A 649 -12.14 -38.89 -40.40
N LEU A 650 -12.55 -37.75 -40.93
CA LEU A 650 -13.75 -37.65 -41.74
C LEU A 650 -13.49 -38.18 -43.16
N LEU A 651 -14.37 -39.04 -43.64
CA LEU A 651 -14.37 -39.55 -45.02
C LEU A 651 -15.43 -38.82 -45.86
N GLU A 652 -15.34 -38.93 -47.18
CA GLU A 652 -16.38 -38.46 -48.09
C GLU A 652 -17.75 -39.08 -47.73
N GLU A 653 -18.83 -38.36 -48.03
CA GLU A 653 -20.23 -38.76 -47.75
C GLU A 653 -20.64 -38.78 -46.26
N GLY A 654 -19.82 -38.23 -45.36
CA GLY A 654 -20.17 -38.13 -43.94
C GLY A 654 -19.95 -39.43 -43.16
N ARG A 655 -19.01 -40.27 -43.60
CA ARG A 655 -18.51 -41.42 -42.82
C ARG A 655 -17.28 -41.03 -42.01
N PHE A 656 -16.89 -41.87 -41.05
CA PHE A 656 -15.65 -41.66 -40.28
C PHE A 656 -14.75 -42.90 -40.33
N HIS A 657 -13.46 -42.68 -40.16
CA HIS A 657 -12.44 -43.71 -39.98
C HIS A 657 -11.62 -43.41 -38.73
N CYS A 658 -11.34 -44.43 -37.91
CA CYS A 658 -10.47 -44.29 -36.76
C CYS A 658 -9.06 -44.76 -37.10
N SER A 659 -8.11 -43.83 -37.05
CA SER A 659 -6.69 -44.17 -37.05
C SER A 659 -6.29 -44.57 -35.63
N CYS A 660 -6.13 -45.87 -35.39
CA CYS A 660 -5.82 -46.39 -34.05
C CYS A 660 -4.41 -46.00 -33.61
N HIS A 661 -4.29 -45.66 -32.32
CA HIS A 661 -2.97 -45.57 -31.69
C HIS A 661 -2.33 -46.97 -31.70
N ALA A 662 -1.00 -47.01 -31.60
CA ALA A 662 -0.30 -48.29 -31.54
C ALA A 662 -0.79 -49.12 -30.33
N GLY A 663 -0.81 -50.45 -30.51
CA GLY A 663 -1.42 -51.38 -29.55
C GLY A 663 -2.94 -51.54 -29.66
N TYR A 664 -3.65 -50.78 -30.49
CA TYR A 664 -5.12 -50.91 -30.64
C TYR A 664 -5.57 -51.23 -32.07
N THR A 665 -6.69 -51.94 -32.17
CA THR A 665 -7.33 -52.33 -33.42
C THR A 665 -8.86 -52.29 -33.29
N GLY A 666 -9.57 -52.59 -34.38
CA GLY A 666 -11.03 -52.49 -34.47
C GLY A 666 -11.49 -51.22 -35.19
N VAL A 667 -12.78 -51.15 -35.53
CA VAL A 667 -13.35 -50.05 -36.34
C VAL A 667 -13.36 -48.73 -35.56
N ARG A 668 -13.39 -48.81 -34.23
CA ARG A 668 -13.36 -47.68 -33.29
C ARG A 668 -12.13 -47.72 -32.38
N CYS A 669 -11.13 -48.56 -32.69
CA CYS A 669 -9.95 -48.76 -31.84
C CYS A 669 -10.31 -49.24 -30.43
N GLU A 670 -11.31 -50.10 -30.36
CA GLU A 670 -11.90 -50.62 -29.12
C GLU A 670 -11.24 -51.91 -28.64
N VAL A 671 -10.38 -52.52 -29.45
CA VAL A 671 -9.75 -53.81 -29.18
C VAL A 671 -8.26 -53.60 -28.91
N ASN A 672 -7.76 -54.06 -27.77
CA ASN A 672 -6.31 -54.16 -27.54
C ASN A 672 -5.73 -55.24 -28.46
N ILE A 673 -4.62 -54.94 -29.14
CA ILE A 673 -3.89 -55.93 -29.93
C ILE A 673 -3.29 -56.94 -28.96
N ASP A 674 -3.59 -58.21 -29.15
CA ASP A 674 -3.04 -59.29 -28.35
C ASP A 674 -1.60 -59.60 -28.81
N ASP A 675 -0.63 -59.01 -28.11
CA ASP A 675 0.80 -59.18 -28.36
C ASP A 675 1.28 -60.60 -27.98
N CYS A 676 0.44 -61.40 -27.31
CA CYS A 676 0.71 -62.80 -27.04
C CYS A 676 0.52 -63.72 -28.24
N LEU A 677 -0.25 -63.36 -29.26
CA LEU A 677 -0.43 -64.24 -30.44
C LEU A 677 0.87 -64.47 -31.25
N ALA A 678 1.84 -63.56 -31.12
CA ALA A 678 3.16 -63.66 -31.75
C ALA A 678 4.31 -63.74 -30.73
N HIS A 679 4.03 -64.17 -29.49
CA HIS A 679 5.02 -64.18 -28.42
C HIS A 679 6.19 -65.12 -28.70
N ARG A 680 7.38 -64.76 -28.21
CA ARG A 680 8.57 -65.62 -28.22
C ARG A 680 8.90 -66.18 -26.83
N CYS A 681 7.91 -66.27 -25.94
CA CYS A 681 8.11 -66.87 -24.62
C CYS A 681 8.66 -68.30 -24.74
N GLN A 682 9.81 -68.54 -24.10
CA GLN A 682 10.50 -69.83 -24.11
C GLN A 682 10.20 -70.60 -22.81
N ASN A 683 10.64 -71.86 -22.72
CA ASN A 683 10.56 -72.68 -21.51
C ASN A 683 9.15 -72.83 -20.92
N ASN A 684 8.13 -72.90 -21.79
CA ASN A 684 6.72 -73.06 -21.39
C ASN A 684 6.18 -71.93 -20.49
N ALA A 685 6.79 -70.74 -20.56
CA ALA A 685 6.31 -69.56 -19.85
C ALA A 685 4.93 -69.09 -20.36
N THR A 686 4.08 -68.63 -19.47
CA THR A 686 2.75 -68.10 -19.82
C THR A 686 2.89 -66.66 -20.28
N CYS A 687 2.46 -66.37 -21.50
CA CYS A 687 2.44 -64.99 -22.00
C CYS A 687 1.31 -64.19 -21.33
N VAL A 688 1.63 -62.97 -20.92
CA VAL A 688 0.68 -61.99 -20.38
C VAL A 688 0.71 -60.77 -21.30
N ASP A 689 -0.43 -60.48 -21.91
CA ASP A 689 -0.62 -59.35 -22.81
C ASP A 689 -0.56 -58.01 -22.07
N HIS A 690 0.05 -57.01 -22.70
CA HIS A 690 0.13 -55.62 -22.23
C HIS A 690 -0.14 -54.66 -23.40
N LEU A 691 -0.08 -53.36 -23.14
CA LEU A 691 -0.21 -52.35 -24.19
C LEU A 691 1.12 -52.23 -24.96
N GLU A 692 1.08 -52.50 -26.27
CA GLU A 692 2.25 -52.49 -27.17
C GLU A 692 3.37 -53.46 -26.75
N GLY A 693 3.02 -54.58 -26.14
CA GLY A 693 4.00 -55.61 -25.75
C GLY A 693 3.42 -56.70 -24.87
N TYR A 694 4.26 -57.68 -24.55
CA TYR A 694 3.88 -58.80 -23.69
C TYR A 694 4.97 -59.11 -22.67
N THR A 695 4.58 -59.70 -21.54
CA THR A 695 5.50 -60.24 -20.53
C THR A 695 5.40 -61.75 -20.49
N CYS A 696 6.54 -62.44 -20.47
CA CYS A 696 6.57 -63.89 -20.23
C CYS A 696 6.64 -64.18 -18.73
N LYS A 697 5.59 -64.78 -18.20
CA LYS A 697 5.57 -65.25 -16.82
C LYS A 697 6.17 -66.65 -16.74
N CYS A 698 7.42 -66.71 -16.29
CA CYS A 698 8.16 -67.96 -16.12
C CYS A 698 7.59 -68.83 -14.98
N ALA A 699 7.74 -70.16 -15.12
CA ALA A 699 7.48 -71.10 -14.05
C ALA A 699 8.54 -70.99 -12.93
N PRO A 700 8.24 -71.37 -11.67
CA PRO A 700 9.20 -71.29 -10.57
C PRO A 700 10.52 -72.00 -10.89
N GLY A 701 11.64 -71.29 -10.78
CA GLY A 701 12.99 -71.81 -11.07
C GLY A 701 13.62 -71.33 -12.38
N PHE A 702 12.88 -70.59 -13.21
CA PHE A 702 13.39 -69.92 -14.41
C PHE A 702 13.25 -68.40 -14.26
N MET A 703 14.26 -67.63 -14.69
CA MET A 703 14.26 -66.17 -14.70
C MET A 703 14.18 -65.64 -16.13
#